data_AF-A0A8S1LH45-F1
#
_entry.id   AF-A0A8S1LH45-F1
#
_cell.length_a   1.000
_cell.length_b   1.000
_cell.length_c   1.000
_cell.angle_alpha   90.00
_cell.angle_beta   90.00
_cell.angle_gamma   90.00
#
_symmetry.space_group_name_H-M   'P 1'
#
loop_
_entity.id
_entity.type
_entity.pdbx_description
1 polymer ?
#
loop_
_entity_poly.entity_id
_entity_poly.type
_entity_poly.pdbx_seq_one_letter_code
_entity_poly.pdbx_strand_id
1 'polypeptide(L)'
;MPPKAPPPKKLTKKELKEKAEQEKKEREEQERIRKEAEEKQRLEEERLRKLEEERLAAEEKARLQEEEIENEVQRSVFKENLDNAKKVARANDDWDKFLLCSIKPDISQEAQLTTFITMMREQKIISELKVQEELQKLQQAENIERDIHRFLTQLKAERKFQLIQQQLQQQQQQQIIQNDTVARNKLYIFQIRELMIKKLEEINTQMVLNAELFIDEKFAELTKKANEGAKGTFKLDDKTKQEVIKTFQPTEDFKYGIFIYPSNKPSGYRHKPNEYPELQLAVDVPRSISVFLQKILWTSFDNYSPDVYSKYRIVGGVLDIEYLQMLPPPKKVNSWTLKSNYELKETVKRLAFELNATFKVSYQLPSYIWIPNKENQKVWRVAFFDRVSEQWITDGVEDAKLDKGTNIVASVPKLGPIGLLQERCLDYPYRSFKLRCVGNEKAILDIQGARDLFKFEIGPGYIQLLKKDPEFQHFAYKKLLVGALFYELYRSGVNFIPVIEDAQSANIVQKDEAAEELALNDLSEAIRGFYIESSRWNNSDTASQIVVKLKENPEFDEEFAENQEKDWKTIKWWNNKCAIIQARDSHQKCNQALLPETETHCNLEVLLKMHSLTTQETLTKMKDLHYVIFIETIQQVLRITKLLSFTVRD
;
A
#
# COMPACT_ATOMS: atom_id res chain seq x y z
N MET A 1 96.64 2.13 48.66
CA MET A 1 97.05 2.45 47.29
C MET A 1 97.08 1.18 46.46
N PRO A 2 96.23 1.04 45.44
CA PRO A 2 96.49 0.22 44.25
C PRO A 2 96.62 1.08 42.97
N PRO A 3 97.19 0.55 41.86
CA PRO A 3 97.87 1.34 40.83
C PRO A 3 96.97 1.86 39.69
N LYS A 4 97.41 2.96 39.06
CA LYS A 4 96.78 3.65 37.91
C LYS A 4 96.76 2.78 36.65
N ALA A 5 95.59 2.67 36.02
CA ALA A 5 95.43 2.13 34.66
C ALA A 5 95.96 3.10 33.59
N PRO A 6 96.55 2.60 32.48
CA PRO A 6 97.08 3.43 31.38
C PRO A 6 95.94 3.91 30.44
N PRO A 7 96.10 5.07 29.76
CA PRO A 7 95.04 5.65 28.96
C PRO A 7 94.84 4.89 27.62
N PRO A 8 93.61 4.82 27.09
CA PRO A 8 93.31 4.06 25.88
C PRO A 8 93.89 4.72 24.62
N LYS A 9 94.42 3.89 23.70
CA LYS A 9 94.88 4.27 22.36
C LYS A 9 93.71 4.83 21.55
N LYS A 10 93.84 6.06 21.04
CA LYS A 10 92.88 6.70 20.13
C LYS A 10 92.85 5.95 18.80
N LEU A 11 91.74 5.27 18.49
CA LEU A 11 91.48 4.70 17.16
C LEU A 11 91.48 5.82 16.10
N THR A 12 91.87 5.48 14.87
CA THR A 12 91.93 6.45 13.77
C THR A 12 90.54 6.82 13.25
N LYS A 13 90.38 8.03 12.72
CA LYS A 13 89.10 8.65 12.31
C LYS A 13 88.32 7.85 11.24
N LYS A 14 88.98 6.93 10.51
CA LYS A 14 88.38 6.06 9.49
C LYS A 14 87.76 4.80 10.11
N GLU A 15 88.47 4.14 11.04
CA GLU A 15 87.99 2.97 11.80
C GLU A 15 86.80 3.30 12.73
N LEU A 16 86.80 4.50 13.33
CA LEU A 16 85.67 5.03 14.11
C LEU A 16 84.42 5.26 13.25
N LYS A 17 84.60 5.63 11.99
CA LYS A 17 83.49 5.91 11.05
C LYS A 17 82.89 4.61 10.49
N GLU A 18 83.73 3.63 10.17
CA GLU A 18 83.30 2.28 9.78
C GLU A 18 82.59 1.54 10.92
N LYS A 19 83.11 1.60 12.15
CA LYS A 19 82.42 1.04 13.33
C LYS A 19 81.08 1.73 13.58
N ALA A 20 81.01 3.05 13.48
CA ALA A 20 79.75 3.78 13.65
C ALA A 20 78.74 3.47 12.53
N GLU A 21 79.19 3.18 11.31
CA GLU A 21 78.33 2.81 10.19
C GLU A 21 77.87 1.34 10.28
N GLN A 22 78.74 0.42 10.70
CA GLN A 22 78.35 -0.98 11.03
C GLN A 22 77.37 -1.01 12.21
N GLU A 23 77.65 -0.29 13.29
CA GLU A 23 76.77 -0.21 14.45
C GLU A 23 75.42 0.44 14.11
N LYS A 24 75.40 1.41 13.18
CA LYS A 24 74.17 1.99 12.65
C LYS A 24 73.38 1.00 11.80
N LYS A 25 74.03 0.24 10.91
CA LYS A 25 73.39 -0.83 10.12
C LYS A 25 72.86 -1.96 11.00
N GLU A 26 73.63 -2.38 12.01
CA GLU A 26 73.19 -3.38 12.99
C GLU A 26 72.02 -2.88 13.83
N ARG A 27 71.98 -1.60 14.22
CA ARG A 27 70.80 -1.01 14.89
C ARG A 27 69.59 -0.92 13.97
N GLU A 28 69.76 -0.52 12.71
CA GLU A 28 68.68 -0.47 11.72
C GLU A 28 68.13 -1.87 11.40
N GLU A 29 69.00 -2.89 11.32
CA GLU A 29 68.62 -4.29 11.13
C GLU A 29 67.94 -4.87 12.38
N GLN A 30 68.44 -4.58 13.58
CA GLN A 30 67.79 -4.94 14.85
C GLN A 30 66.43 -4.24 15.01
N GLU A 31 66.29 -2.98 14.59
CA GLU A 31 65.03 -2.25 14.64
C GLU A 31 64.02 -2.80 13.62
N ARG A 32 64.48 -3.20 12.43
CA ARG A 32 63.64 -3.93 11.46
C ARG A 32 63.18 -5.28 11.98
N ILE A 33 64.08 -6.08 12.54
CA ILE A 33 63.75 -7.38 13.15
C ILE A 33 62.75 -7.19 14.30
N ARG A 34 62.91 -6.15 15.11
CA ARG A 34 61.98 -5.81 16.20
C ARG A 34 60.60 -5.40 15.67
N LYS A 35 60.53 -4.54 14.64
CA LYS A 35 59.27 -4.15 14.00
C LYS A 35 58.56 -5.34 13.35
N GLU A 36 59.29 -6.18 12.64
CA GLU A 36 58.77 -7.42 12.03
C GLU A 36 58.30 -8.43 13.09
N ALA A 37 58.97 -8.51 14.25
CA ALA A 37 58.54 -9.35 15.39
C ALA A 37 57.29 -8.79 16.11
N GLU A 38 57.22 -7.47 16.34
CA GLU A 38 56.04 -6.81 16.93
C GLU A 38 54.82 -6.91 16.00
N GLU A 39 55.01 -6.80 14.68
CA GLU A 39 53.95 -6.98 13.69
C GLU A 39 53.46 -8.44 13.63
N LYS A 40 54.39 -9.42 13.66
CA LYS A 40 54.05 -10.84 13.77
C LYS A 40 53.28 -11.16 15.06
N GLN A 41 53.69 -10.59 16.18
CA GLN A 41 53.01 -10.78 17.47
C GLN A 41 51.59 -10.21 17.44
N ARG A 42 51.39 -9.00 16.88
CA ARG A 42 50.04 -8.43 16.71
C ARG A 42 49.16 -9.29 15.81
N LEU A 43 49.71 -9.80 14.70
CA LEU A 43 48.99 -10.67 13.78
C LEU A 43 48.63 -12.02 14.43
N GLU A 44 49.50 -12.57 15.26
CA GLU A 44 49.25 -13.80 16.01
C GLU A 44 48.22 -13.60 17.12
N GLU A 45 48.29 -12.49 17.88
CA GLU A 45 47.28 -12.11 18.87
C GLU A 45 45.91 -11.86 18.20
N GLU A 46 45.88 -11.20 17.05
CA GLU A 46 44.66 -10.99 16.27
C GLU A 46 44.10 -12.33 15.76
N ARG A 47 44.96 -13.24 15.30
CA ARG A 47 44.56 -14.58 14.86
C ARG A 47 44.00 -15.42 16.01
N LEU A 48 44.63 -15.38 17.18
CA LEU A 48 44.15 -16.08 18.38
C LEU A 48 42.80 -15.52 18.86
N ARG A 49 42.63 -14.19 18.85
CA ARG A 49 41.34 -13.56 19.14
C ARG A 49 40.26 -13.99 18.17
N LYS A 50 40.54 -13.97 16.86
CA LYS A 50 39.61 -14.45 15.82
C LYS A 50 39.24 -15.92 16.02
N LEU A 51 40.21 -16.77 16.32
CA LEU A 51 39.96 -18.20 16.58
C LEU A 51 39.11 -18.40 17.85
N GLU A 52 39.34 -17.63 18.91
CA GLU A 52 38.55 -17.68 20.12
C GLU A 52 37.11 -17.16 19.90
N GLU A 53 36.95 -16.06 19.18
CA GLU A 53 35.65 -15.54 18.75
C GLU A 53 34.89 -16.55 17.87
N GLU A 54 35.57 -17.21 16.93
CA GLU A 54 34.99 -18.29 16.11
C GLU A 54 34.56 -19.49 16.95
N ARG A 55 35.38 -19.89 17.94
CA ARG A 55 35.05 -20.99 18.86
C ARG A 55 33.81 -20.65 19.69
N LEU A 56 33.75 -19.45 20.27
CA LEU A 56 32.61 -18.98 21.06
C LEU A 56 31.35 -18.84 20.20
N ALA A 57 31.48 -18.34 18.96
CA ALA A 57 30.37 -18.26 18.02
C ALA A 57 29.85 -19.65 17.61
N ALA A 58 30.73 -20.64 17.45
CA ALA A 58 30.34 -22.02 17.16
C ALA A 58 29.62 -22.68 18.35
N GLU A 59 30.11 -22.45 19.58
CA GLU A 59 29.47 -22.91 20.81
C GLU A 59 28.09 -22.27 21.02
N GLU A 60 27.97 -20.95 20.86
CA GLU A 60 26.69 -20.23 20.88
C GLU A 60 25.73 -20.78 19.82
N LYS A 61 26.22 -21.01 18.60
CA LYS A 61 25.41 -21.55 17.51
C LYS A 61 24.89 -22.95 17.82
N ALA A 62 25.72 -23.83 18.40
CA ALA A 62 25.30 -25.18 18.77
C ALA A 62 24.22 -25.14 19.85
N ARG A 63 24.39 -24.31 20.89
CA ARG A 63 23.37 -24.11 21.93
C ARG A 63 22.04 -23.61 21.34
N LEU A 64 22.08 -22.56 20.52
CA LEU A 64 20.88 -21.99 19.91
C LEU A 64 20.15 -23.01 19.01
N GLN A 65 20.89 -23.91 18.36
CA GLN A 65 20.30 -24.99 17.57
C GLN A 65 19.56 -26.00 18.45
N GLU A 66 20.12 -26.38 19.60
CA GLU A 66 19.44 -27.27 20.56
C GLU A 66 18.16 -26.63 21.11
N GLU A 67 18.21 -25.36 21.52
CA GLU A 67 17.04 -24.63 21.98
C GLU A 67 15.94 -24.51 20.90
N GLU A 68 16.34 -24.29 19.65
CA GLU A 68 15.40 -24.19 18.53
C GLU A 68 14.70 -25.53 18.25
N ILE A 69 15.41 -26.66 18.37
CA ILE A 69 14.82 -28.00 18.23
C ILE A 69 13.76 -28.25 19.31
N GLU A 70 14.02 -27.85 20.56
CA GLU A 70 13.03 -27.97 21.63
C GLU A 70 11.80 -27.09 21.39
N ASN A 71 12.00 -25.88 20.86
CA ASN A 71 10.92 -24.94 20.56
C ASN A 71 10.11 -25.32 19.31
N GLU A 72 10.68 -26.09 18.38
CA GLU A 72 9.98 -26.56 17.18
C GLU A 72 8.72 -27.37 17.52
N VAL A 73 8.76 -28.14 18.62
CA VAL A 73 7.61 -28.88 19.15
C VAL A 73 6.48 -27.91 19.54
N GLN A 74 6.80 -26.84 20.26
CA GLN A 74 5.80 -25.85 20.69
C GLN A 74 5.19 -25.12 19.49
N ARG A 75 6.00 -24.72 18.52
CA ARG A 75 5.53 -24.10 17.26
C ARG A 75 4.62 -25.03 16.46
N SER A 76 4.94 -26.32 16.43
CA SER A 76 4.11 -27.34 15.77
C SER A 76 2.73 -27.47 16.42
N VAL A 77 2.69 -27.51 17.76
CA VAL A 77 1.43 -27.57 18.52
C VAL A 77 0.62 -26.28 18.34
N PHE A 78 1.26 -25.11 18.36
CA PHE A 78 0.59 -23.83 18.08
C PHE A 78 -0.07 -23.85 16.70
N LYS A 79 0.66 -24.31 15.68
CA LYS A 79 0.17 -24.39 14.30
C LYS A 79 -1.02 -25.32 14.17
N GLU A 80 -0.99 -26.48 14.81
CA GLU A 80 -2.12 -27.44 14.78
C GLU A 80 -3.39 -26.83 15.42
N ASN A 81 -3.26 -26.20 16.58
CA ASN A 81 -4.38 -25.53 17.25
C ASN A 81 -4.93 -24.38 16.40
N LEU A 82 -4.05 -23.62 15.76
CA LEU A 82 -4.43 -22.54 14.85
C LEU A 82 -5.24 -23.07 13.66
N ASP A 83 -4.78 -24.15 13.02
CA ASP A 83 -5.46 -24.76 11.88
C ASP A 83 -6.83 -25.33 12.29
N ASN A 84 -6.95 -25.92 13.47
CA ASN A 84 -8.21 -26.41 14.01
C ASN A 84 -9.19 -25.26 14.31
N ALA A 85 -8.73 -24.20 14.96
CA ALA A 85 -9.54 -23.02 15.24
C ALA A 85 -10.02 -22.33 13.94
N LYS A 86 -9.17 -22.26 12.91
CA LYS A 86 -9.55 -21.74 11.59
C LYS A 86 -10.60 -22.59 10.89
N LYS A 87 -10.52 -23.91 10.97
CA LYS A 87 -11.53 -24.81 10.39
C LYS A 87 -12.90 -24.55 11.00
N VAL A 88 -12.96 -24.38 12.33
CA VAL A 88 -14.19 -24.03 13.04
C VAL A 88 -14.71 -22.66 12.60
N ALA A 89 -13.84 -21.65 12.54
CA ALA A 89 -14.22 -20.30 12.11
C ALA A 89 -14.76 -20.27 10.68
N ARG A 90 -14.13 -20.99 9.74
CA ARG A 90 -14.61 -21.10 8.35
C ARG A 90 -15.95 -21.80 8.25
N ALA A 91 -16.16 -22.88 9.00
CA ALA A 91 -17.44 -23.58 9.01
C ALA A 91 -18.59 -22.67 9.47
N ASN A 92 -18.32 -21.79 10.44
CA ASN A 92 -19.29 -20.80 10.90
C ASN A 92 -19.55 -19.72 9.82
N ASP A 93 -18.50 -19.19 9.19
CA ASP A 93 -18.65 -18.19 8.10
C ASP A 93 -19.42 -18.77 6.89
N ASP A 94 -19.14 -20.01 6.51
CA ASP A 94 -19.85 -20.72 5.45
C ASP A 94 -21.33 -20.94 5.81
N TRP A 95 -21.62 -21.21 7.09
CA TRP A 95 -22.98 -21.31 7.59
C TRP A 95 -23.74 -19.99 7.53
N ASP A 96 -23.09 -18.88 7.92
CA ASP A 96 -23.68 -17.54 7.85
C ASP A 96 -23.97 -17.13 6.40
N LYS A 97 -23.04 -17.41 5.48
CA LYS A 97 -23.24 -17.19 4.04
C LYS A 97 -24.43 -17.99 3.49
N PHE A 98 -24.56 -19.26 3.91
CA PHE A 98 -25.68 -20.11 3.54
C PHE A 98 -27.01 -19.51 4.02
N LEU A 99 -27.09 -19.05 5.27
CA LEU A 99 -28.28 -18.40 5.83
C LEU A 99 -28.66 -17.10 5.11
N LEU A 100 -27.68 -16.34 4.62
CA LEU A 100 -27.90 -15.09 3.89
C LEU A 100 -28.27 -15.29 2.42
N CYS A 101 -28.23 -16.52 1.89
CA CYS A 101 -28.48 -16.83 0.48
C CYS A 101 -27.69 -15.91 -0.47
N SER A 102 -26.43 -15.64 -0.13
CA SER A 102 -25.59 -14.72 -0.90
C SER A 102 -25.34 -15.26 -2.31
N ILE A 103 -25.71 -14.49 -3.33
CA ILE A 103 -25.45 -14.79 -4.76
C ILE A 103 -24.05 -14.29 -5.18
N LYS A 104 -23.36 -13.58 -4.29
CA LYS A 104 -22.03 -13.04 -4.56
C LYS A 104 -20.98 -14.17 -4.57
N PRO A 105 -20.06 -14.21 -5.54
CA PRO A 105 -19.04 -15.24 -5.61
C PRO A 105 -18.09 -15.16 -4.40
N ASP A 106 -17.80 -16.32 -3.81
CA ASP A 106 -16.75 -16.47 -2.81
C ASP A 106 -15.38 -16.46 -3.51
N ILE A 107 -14.54 -15.51 -3.12
CA ILE A 107 -13.22 -15.28 -3.73
C ILE A 107 -12.22 -16.39 -3.42
N SER A 108 -12.42 -17.09 -2.31
CA SER A 108 -11.62 -18.27 -1.98
C SER A 108 -11.91 -19.44 -2.92
N GLN A 109 -13.06 -19.43 -3.61
CA GLN A 109 -13.53 -20.49 -4.48
C GLN A 109 -13.31 -20.15 -5.97
N GLU A 110 -12.31 -20.78 -6.57
CA GLU A 110 -11.92 -20.56 -7.97
C GLU A 110 -13.09 -20.74 -8.96
N ALA A 111 -13.90 -21.78 -8.74
CA ALA A 111 -15.02 -22.09 -9.61
C ALA A 111 -16.04 -20.94 -9.66
N GLN A 112 -16.32 -20.29 -8.53
CA GLN A 112 -17.30 -19.21 -8.48
C GLN A 112 -16.82 -17.95 -9.22
N LEU A 113 -15.55 -17.57 -9.06
CA LEU A 113 -14.95 -16.45 -9.81
C LEU A 113 -14.92 -16.76 -11.31
N THR A 114 -14.55 -17.98 -11.69
CA THR A 114 -14.51 -18.40 -13.10
C THR A 114 -15.90 -18.39 -13.73
N THR A 115 -16.92 -18.90 -13.02
CA THR A 115 -18.31 -18.82 -13.45
C THR A 115 -18.76 -17.37 -13.62
N PHE A 116 -18.46 -16.50 -12.65
CA PHE A 116 -18.79 -15.08 -12.74
C PHE A 116 -18.18 -14.40 -13.98
N ILE A 117 -16.87 -14.59 -14.20
CA ILE A 117 -16.16 -14.04 -15.37
C ILE A 117 -16.73 -14.58 -16.68
N THR A 118 -17.10 -15.87 -16.72
CA THR A 118 -17.69 -16.51 -17.89
C THR A 118 -19.07 -15.94 -18.18
N MET A 119 -19.93 -15.80 -17.17
CA MET A 119 -21.25 -15.18 -17.30
C MET A 119 -21.17 -13.73 -17.79
N MET A 120 -20.21 -12.95 -17.28
CA MET A 120 -19.99 -11.58 -17.74
C MET A 120 -19.51 -11.52 -19.20
N ARG A 121 -18.68 -12.49 -19.61
CA ARG A 121 -18.17 -12.60 -20.99
C ARG A 121 -19.26 -13.03 -21.98
N GLU A 122 -20.12 -13.96 -21.59
CA GLU A 122 -21.21 -14.50 -22.41
C GLU A 122 -22.45 -13.57 -22.44
N GLN A 123 -22.47 -12.55 -21.59
CA GLN A 123 -23.53 -11.57 -21.59
C GLN A 123 -23.66 -10.90 -22.96
N LYS A 124 -24.87 -10.98 -23.53
CA LYS A 124 -25.22 -10.39 -24.81
C LYS A 124 -24.81 -8.91 -24.88
N ILE A 125 -24.48 -8.50 -26.10
CA ILE A 125 -24.16 -7.11 -26.41
C ILE A 125 -25.33 -6.23 -25.96
N ILE A 126 -25.00 -5.08 -25.36
CA ILE A 126 -26.00 -4.11 -24.92
C ILE A 126 -26.87 -3.70 -26.11
N SER A 127 -28.14 -4.12 -26.09
CA SER A 127 -29.19 -3.70 -27.00
C SER A 127 -30.30 -3.09 -26.17
N GLU A 128 -30.95 -2.00 -26.65
CA GLU A 128 -32.11 -1.34 -26.02
C GLU A 128 -31.84 -0.22 -24.99
N LEU A 129 -30.71 0.51 -25.07
CA LEU A 129 -30.48 1.71 -24.22
C LEU A 129 -30.54 1.48 -22.69
N LYS A 130 -30.41 0.24 -22.22
CA LYS A 130 -30.42 -0.16 -20.80
C LYS A 130 -29.14 0.20 -20.03
N VAL A 131 -28.62 1.41 -20.24
CA VAL A 131 -27.34 1.86 -19.66
C VAL A 131 -27.35 1.77 -18.12
N GLN A 132 -28.46 2.11 -17.47
CA GLN A 132 -28.54 2.08 -16.01
C GLN A 132 -28.36 0.66 -15.43
N GLU A 133 -28.97 -0.35 -16.06
CA GLU A 133 -28.82 -1.75 -15.64
C GLU A 133 -27.37 -2.23 -15.85
N GLU A 134 -26.72 -1.78 -16.93
CA GLU A 134 -25.34 -2.13 -17.22
C GLU A 134 -24.35 -1.45 -16.26
N LEU A 135 -24.58 -0.20 -15.88
CA LEU A 135 -23.81 0.47 -14.82
C LEU A 135 -23.93 -0.27 -13.48
N GLN A 136 -25.11 -0.82 -13.15
CA GLN A 136 -25.28 -1.65 -11.96
C GLN A 136 -24.50 -2.97 -12.03
N LYS A 137 -24.40 -3.60 -13.21
CA LYS A 137 -23.57 -4.81 -13.41
C LYS A 137 -22.08 -4.48 -13.31
N LEU A 138 -21.64 -3.36 -13.87
CA LEU A 138 -20.27 -2.87 -13.71
C LEU A 138 -19.94 -2.60 -12.23
N GLN A 139 -20.89 -2.02 -11.48
CA GLN A 139 -20.75 -1.85 -10.04
C GLN A 139 -20.60 -3.19 -9.28
N GLN A 140 -21.31 -4.23 -9.69
CA GLN A 140 -21.15 -5.57 -9.10
C GLN A 140 -19.76 -6.17 -9.42
N ALA A 141 -19.27 -5.98 -10.64
CA ALA A 141 -17.93 -6.39 -11.03
C ALA A 141 -16.85 -5.66 -10.21
N GLU A 142 -16.98 -4.35 -10.00
CA GLU A 142 -16.08 -3.58 -9.14
C GLU A 142 -16.11 -4.05 -7.69
N ASN A 143 -17.29 -4.37 -7.17
CA ASN A 143 -17.41 -4.92 -5.81
C ASN A 143 -16.60 -6.22 -5.66
N ILE A 144 -16.70 -7.12 -6.63
CA ILE A 144 -15.95 -8.38 -6.61
C ILE A 144 -14.45 -8.13 -6.68
N GLU A 145 -14.00 -7.22 -7.55
CA GLU A 145 -12.58 -6.88 -7.61
C GLU A 145 -12.06 -6.27 -6.31
N ARG A 146 -12.82 -5.34 -5.72
CA ARG A 146 -12.51 -4.77 -4.40
C ARG A 146 -12.32 -5.87 -3.37
N ASP A 147 -13.19 -6.88 -3.36
CA ASP A 147 -13.03 -7.98 -2.43
C ASP A 147 -11.84 -8.90 -2.77
N ILE A 148 -11.49 -9.05 -4.05
CA ILE A 148 -10.24 -9.74 -4.45
C ILE A 148 -9.03 -9.00 -3.91
N HIS A 149 -8.99 -7.66 -4.00
CA HIS A 149 -7.90 -6.87 -3.42
C HIS A 149 -7.83 -7.00 -1.89
N ARG A 150 -8.97 -6.98 -1.19
CA ARG A 150 -9.03 -7.24 0.26
C ARG A 150 -8.48 -8.63 0.60
N PHE A 151 -8.84 -9.64 -0.19
CA PHE A 151 -8.34 -11.01 -0.04
C PHE A 151 -6.83 -11.12 -0.30
N LEU A 152 -6.31 -10.51 -1.36
CA LEU A 152 -4.86 -10.45 -1.64
C LEU A 152 -4.10 -9.76 -0.52
N THR A 153 -4.67 -8.68 0.02
CA THR A 153 -4.12 -7.96 1.17
C THR A 153 -4.11 -8.84 2.43
N GLN A 154 -5.14 -9.65 2.64
CA GLN A 154 -5.19 -10.66 3.72
C GLN A 154 -4.12 -11.75 3.53
N LEU A 155 -3.93 -12.26 2.31
CA LEU A 155 -2.87 -13.23 2.02
C LEU A 155 -1.45 -12.67 2.26
N LYS A 156 -1.24 -11.37 2.02
CA LYS A 156 0.00 -10.68 2.37
C LYS A 156 0.22 -10.67 3.88
N ALA A 157 -0.83 -10.39 4.66
CA ALA A 157 -0.78 -10.41 6.12
C ALA A 157 -0.48 -11.81 6.69
N GLU A 158 -0.93 -12.88 6.02
CA GLU A 158 -0.71 -14.27 6.43
C GLU A 158 0.64 -14.87 6.04
N ARG A 159 1.54 -14.11 5.39
CA ARG A 159 2.84 -14.57 4.84
C ARG A 159 2.76 -15.70 3.79
N LYS A 160 1.57 -16.15 3.42
CA LYS A 160 1.38 -17.15 2.35
C LYS A 160 2.00 -16.69 1.04
N PHE A 161 1.99 -15.38 0.77
CA PHE A 161 2.64 -14.78 -0.39
C PHE A 161 4.13 -15.14 -0.53
N GLN A 162 4.91 -15.03 0.54
CA GLN A 162 6.36 -15.26 0.49
C GLN A 162 6.75 -16.73 0.47
N LEU A 163 6.03 -17.57 1.22
CA LEU A 163 6.25 -19.02 1.22
C LEU A 163 5.95 -19.62 -0.17
N ILE A 164 4.90 -19.13 -0.84
CA ILE A 164 4.57 -19.52 -2.22
C ILE A 164 5.67 -19.05 -3.20
N GLN A 165 6.15 -17.81 -3.09
CA GLN A 165 7.21 -17.27 -3.95
C GLN A 165 8.57 -17.97 -3.76
N GLN A 166 8.95 -18.32 -2.52
CA GLN A 166 10.17 -19.08 -2.24
C GLN A 166 10.08 -20.53 -2.73
N GLN A 167 8.93 -21.19 -2.57
CA GLN A 167 8.70 -22.53 -3.13
C GLN A 167 8.76 -22.53 -4.67
N LEU A 168 8.26 -21.47 -5.32
CA LEU A 168 8.34 -21.27 -6.78
C LEU A 168 9.78 -21.07 -7.27
N GLN A 169 10.63 -20.36 -6.54
CA GLN A 169 12.05 -20.16 -6.91
C GLN A 169 12.89 -21.45 -6.76
N GLN A 170 12.55 -22.31 -5.80
CA GLN A 170 13.27 -23.56 -5.54
C GLN A 170 12.89 -24.70 -6.49
N GLN A 171 11.74 -24.63 -7.16
CA GLN A 171 11.28 -25.65 -8.11
C GLN A 171 11.27 -25.08 -9.54
N GLN A 172 12.33 -25.36 -10.32
CA GLN A 172 12.33 -25.13 -11.78
C GLN A 172 11.28 -26.03 -12.45
N GLN A 173 10.00 -25.66 -12.47
CA GLN A 173 9.00 -26.36 -13.29
C GLN A 173 7.73 -25.54 -13.55
N GLN A 174 7.39 -25.42 -14.82
CA GLN A 174 6.26 -24.70 -15.41
C GLN A 174 4.85 -25.12 -14.92
N GLN A 175 4.74 -26.10 -14.02
CA GLN A 175 3.45 -26.61 -13.51
C GLN A 175 2.91 -25.89 -12.27
N ILE A 176 3.74 -25.15 -11.50
CA ILE A 176 3.27 -24.50 -10.25
C ILE A 176 2.58 -23.15 -10.52
N ILE A 177 2.82 -22.54 -11.69
CA ILE A 177 2.21 -21.26 -12.07
C ILE A 177 0.68 -21.35 -12.12
N GLN A 178 0.10 -22.54 -12.35
CA GLN A 178 -1.36 -22.75 -12.33
C GLN A 178 -1.98 -22.78 -10.92
N ASN A 179 -1.19 -23.00 -9.86
CA ASN A 179 -1.70 -23.11 -8.49
C ASN A 179 -1.32 -21.90 -7.59
N ASP A 180 -0.63 -20.88 -8.13
CA ASP A 180 -0.38 -19.65 -7.39
C ASP A 180 -1.70 -18.86 -7.23
N THR A 181 -2.28 -18.95 -6.04
CA THR A 181 -3.51 -18.25 -5.66
C THR A 181 -3.39 -16.74 -5.89
N VAL A 182 -2.20 -16.16 -5.71
CA VAL A 182 -1.99 -14.73 -5.87
C VAL A 182 -1.93 -14.35 -7.34
N ALA A 183 -1.12 -15.04 -8.14
CA ALA A 183 -1.06 -14.80 -9.59
C ALA A 183 -2.44 -15.00 -10.25
N ARG A 184 -3.18 -16.04 -9.84
CA ARG A 184 -4.55 -16.31 -10.32
C ARG A 184 -5.50 -15.17 -10.00
N ASN A 185 -5.51 -14.67 -8.77
CA ASN A 185 -6.37 -13.54 -8.38
C ASN A 185 -5.99 -12.23 -9.10
N LYS A 186 -4.69 -11.99 -9.33
CA LYS A 186 -4.24 -10.87 -10.18
C LYS A 186 -4.73 -11.01 -11.63
N LEU A 187 -4.73 -12.23 -12.18
CA LEU A 187 -5.28 -12.50 -13.50
C LEU A 187 -6.80 -12.26 -13.54
N TYR A 188 -7.54 -12.62 -12.50
CA TYR A 188 -8.97 -12.33 -12.40
C TYR A 188 -9.26 -10.82 -12.37
N ILE A 189 -8.48 -10.04 -11.60
CA ILE A 189 -8.56 -8.57 -11.63
C ILE A 189 -8.40 -8.07 -13.07
N PHE A 190 -7.35 -8.51 -13.77
CA PHE A 190 -7.11 -8.12 -15.16
C PHE A 190 -8.27 -8.49 -16.09
N GLN A 191 -8.78 -9.73 -15.99
CA GLN A 191 -9.89 -10.19 -16.83
C GLN A 191 -11.19 -9.43 -16.56
N ILE A 192 -11.50 -9.13 -15.30
CA ILE A 192 -12.67 -8.35 -14.92
C ILE A 192 -12.54 -6.91 -15.46
N ARG A 193 -11.38 -6.26 -15.29
CA ARG A 193 -11.09 -4.92 -15.82
C ARG A 193 -11.24 -4.86 -17.34
N GLU A 194 -10.67 -5.82 -18.07
CA GLU A 194 -10.82 -5.94 -19.51
C GLU A 194 -12.27 -6.06 -19.97
N LEU A 195 -13.09 -6.86 -19.26
CA LEU A 195 -14.51 -7.00 -19.55
C LEU A 195 -15.29 -5.72 -19.25
N MET A 196 -14.99 -5.04 -18.14
CA MET A 196 -15.61 -3.75 -17.81
C MET A 196 -15.32 -2.70 -18.87
N ILE A 197 -14.07 -2.59 -19.35
CA ILE A 197 -13.69 -1.67 -20.43
C ILE A 197 -14.48 -1.99 -21.71
N LYS A 198 -14.59 -3.26 -22.09
CA LYS A 198 -15.39 -3.67 -23.27
C LYS A 198 -16.86 -3.28 -23.13
N LYS A 199 -17.46 -3.51 -21.96
CA LYS A 199 -18.87 -3.16 -21.69
C LYS A 199 -19.09 -1.64 -21.67
N LEU A 200 -18.15 -0.86 -21.16
CA LEU A 200 -18.19 0.60 -21.27
C LEU A 200 -18.13 1.06 -22.73
N GLU A 201 -17.34 0.41 -23.58
CA GLU A 201 -17.30 0.73 -25.01
C GLU A 201 -18.60 0.34 -25.75
N GLU A 202 -19.26 -0.75 -25.34
CA GLU A 202 -20.61 -1.09 -25.81
C GLU A 202 -21.63 0.00 -25.40
N ILE A 203 -21.55 0.54 -24.17
CA ILE A 203 -22.39 1.67 -23.73
C ILE A 203 -22.13 2.90 -24.63
N ASN A 204 -20.86 3.26 -24.83
CA ASN A 204 -20.48 4.40 -25.69
C ASN A 204 -21.04 4.24 -27.10
N THR A 205 -20.98 3.02 -27.64
CA THR A 205 -21.52 2.70 -28.96
C THR A 205 -23.02 2.93 -29.02
N GLN A 206 -23.76 2.47 -28.01
CA GLN A 206 -25.20 2.71 -27.93
C GLN A 206 -25.54 4.20 -27.80
N MET A 207 -24.74 4.99 -27.08
CA MET A 207 -24.95 6.43 -26.98
C MET A 207 -24.80 7.13 -28.33
N VAL A 208 -23.79 6.73 -29.12
CA VAL A 208 -23.56 7.28 -30.46
C VAL A 208 -24.67 6.85 -31.44
N LEU A 209 -25.08 5.57 -31.44
CA LEU A 209 -26.15 5.05 -32.32
C LEU A 209 -27.50 5.74 -32.09
N ASN A 210 -27.76 6.14 -30.85
CA ASN A 210 -29.03 6.71 -30.41
C ASN A 210 -28.96 8.22 -30.15
N ALA A 211 -27.86 8.89 -30.50
CA ALA A 211 -27.68 10.33 -30.29
C ALA A 211 -28.82 11.16 -30.89
N GLU A 212 -29.29 10.78 -32.08
CA GLU A 212 -30.43 11.44 -32.74
C GLU A 212 -31.73 11.31 -31.95
N LEU A 213 -32.01 10.14 -31.35
CA LEU A 213 -33.21 9.94 -30.54
C LEU A 213 -33.22 10.90 -29.35
N PHE A 214 -32.08 11.12 -28.70
CA PHE A 214 -31.98 12.06 -27.60
C PHE A 214 -32.18 13.52 -28.02
N ILE A 215 -31.73 13.89 -29.23
CA ILE A 215 -31.98 15.22 -29.81
C ILE A 215 -33.48 15.39 -30.08
N ASP A 216 -34.13 14.39 -30.68
CA ASP A 216 -35.56 14.44 -30.98
C ASP A 216 -36.41 14.47 -29.68
N GLU A 217 -36.05 13.68 -28.66
CA GLU A 217 -36.66 13.75 -27.31
C GLU A 217 -36.56 15.16 -26.72
N LYS A 218 -35.36 15.77 -26.79
CA LYS A 218 -35.12 17.10 -26.24
C LYS A 218 -35.92 18.18 -26.98
N PHE A 219 -35.97 18.09 -28.30
CA PHE A 219 -36.75 19.00 -29.14
C PHE A 219 -38.25 18.90 -28.83
N ALA A 220 -38.77 17.68 -28.64
CA ALA A 220 -40.17 17.47 -28.25
C ALA A 220 -40.48 18.05 -26.85
N GLU A 221 -39.59 17.86 -25.88
CA GLU A 221 -39.72 18.43 -24.53
C GLU A 221 -39.81 19.97 -24.57
N LEU A 222 -38.91 20.62 -25.31
CA LEU A 222 -38.87 22.08 -25.45
C LEU A 222 -40.10 22.61 -26.19
N THR A 223 -40.55 21.89 -27.23
CA THR A 223 -41.78 22.23 -27.96
C THR A 223 -43.01 22.17 -27.04
N LYS A 224 -43.10 21.13 -26.20
CA LYS A 224 -44.18 21.01 -25.21
C LYS A 224 -44.16 22.16 -24.20
N LYS A 225 -42.99 22.48 -23.63
CA LYS A 225 -42.82 23.61 -22.70
C LYS A 225 -43.16 24.96 -23.34
N ALA A 226 -42.76 25.17 -24.59
CA ALA A 226 -43.09 26.39 -25.33
C ALA A 226 -44.61 26.53 -25.54
N ASN A 227 -45.30 25.43 -25.84
CA ASN A 227 -46.75 25.40 -26.01
C ASN A 227 -47.51 25.59 -24.67
N GLU A 228 -47.00 25.03 -23.58
CA GLU A 228 -47.59 25.16 -22.22
C GLU A 228 -47.36 26.57 -21.61
N GLY A 229 -46.31 27.28 -22.03
CA GLY A 229 -45.95 28.61 -21.56
C GLY A 229 -46.49 29.78 -22.41
N ALA A 230 -47.24 29.54 -23.48
CA ALA A 230 -47.53 30.58 -24.47
C ALA A 230 -48.67 31.56 -24.07
N LYS A 231 -48.27 32.69 -23.46
CA LYS A 231 -48.69 34.01 -23.96
C LYS A 231 -47.59 34.53 -24.90
N GLY A 232 -47.64 34.12 -26.17
CA GLY A 232 -46.76 34.64 -27.23
C GLY A 232 -46.17 33.56 -28.13
N THR A 233 -46.14 33.84 -29.43
CA THR A 233 -45.61 33.01 -30.52
C THR A 233 -44.10 32.75 -30.38
N PHE A 234 -43.71 31.75 -29.57
CA PHE A 234 -42.34 31.22 -29.56
C PHE A 234 -42.27 30.05 -30.55
N LYS A 235 -41.64 30.24 -31.72
CA LYS A 235 -41.39 29.15 -32.68
C LYS A 235 -39.98 28.60 -32.47
N LEU A 236 -39.88 27.33 -32.08
CA LEU A 236 -38.62 26.58 -32.14
C LEU A 236 -38.39 26.17 -33.60
N ASP A 237 -37.49 26.86 -34.30
CA ASP A 237 -37.34 26.69 -35.75
C ASP A 237 -36.32 25.61 -36.17
N ASP A 238 -35.48 25.07 -35.27
CA ASP A 238 -34.40 24.17 -35.68
C ASP A 238 -33.98 23.13 -34.62
N LYS A 239 -34.20 21.84 -34.95
CA LYS A 239 -33.77 20.71 -34.11
C LYS A 239 -32.26 20.50 -34.10
N THR A 240 -31.55 20.96 -35.13
CA THR A 240 -30.10 20.78 -35.29
C THR A 240 -29.25 21.74 -34.43
N LYS A 241 -29.92 22.55 -33.60
CA LYS A 241 -29.29 23.47 -32.64
C LYS A 241 -29.54 23.10 -31.18
N GLN A 242 -30.25 22.01 -30.91
CA GLN A 242 -30.59 21.64 -29.53
C GLN A 242 -29.45 20.85 -28.90
N GLU A 243 -28.82 21.46 -27.90
CA GLU A 243 -27.85 20.80 -27.03
C GLU A 243 -28.56 19.80 -26.11
N VAL A 244 -27.97 18.63 -25.93
CA VAL A 244 -28.51 17.60 -25.03
C VAL A 244 -27.48 17.28 -23.95
N ILE A 245 -27.90 17.36 -22.69
CA ILE A 245 -27.18 16.75 -21.56
C ILE A 245 -28.02 15.57 -21.10
N LYS A 246 -27.43 14.38 -21.05
CA LYS A 246 -28.06 13.17 -20.52
C LYS A 246 -27.12 12.50 -19.53
N THR A 247 -27.60 12.34 -18.32
CA THR A 247 -26.90 11.72 -17.20
C THR A 247 -27.64 10.46 -16.78
N PHE A 248 -26.91 9.55 -16.15
CA PHE A 248 -27.44 8.32 -15.57
C PHE A 248 -27.22 8.36 -14.06
N GLN A 249 -28.03 7.64 -13.30
CA GLN A 249 -27.90 7.66 -11.84
C GLN A 249 -26.52 7.12 -11.45
N PRO A 250 -25.72 7.90 -10.71
CA PRO A 250 -24.43 7.46 -10.20
C PRO A 250 -24.53 6.17 -9.40
N THR A 251 -23.55 5.28 -9.57
CA THR A 251 -23.29 4.20 -8.61
C THR A 251 -22.15 4.62 -7.67
N GLU A 252 -21.72 3.74 -6.76
CA GLU A 252 -20.60 4.04 -5.85
C GLU A 252 -19.32 4.36 -6.62
N ASP A 253 -19.04 3.57 -7.66
CA ASP A 253 -17.76 3.57 -8.36
C ASP A 253 -17.86 4.03 -9.83
N PHE A 254 -19.05 4.39 -10.32
CA PHE A 254 -19.26 4.86 -11.69
C PHE A 254 -20.18 6.08 -11.76
N LYS A 255 -19.75 7.10 -12.52
CA LYS A 255 -20.60 8.23 -12.95
C LYS A 255 -20.48 8.34 -14.47
N TYR A 256 -21.61 8.31 -15.17
CA TYR A 256 -21.63 8.36 -16.64
C TYR A 256 -22.60 9.41 -17.14
N GLY A 257 -22.18 10.16 -18.14
CA GLY A 257 -23.02 11.16 -18.80
C GLY A 257 -22.52 11.48 -20.20
N ILE A 258 -23.41 12.04 -21.00
CA ILE A 258 -23.11 12.52 -22.35
C ILE A 258 -23.59 13.95 -22.53
N PHE A 259 -22.87 14.68 -23.38
CA PHE A 259 -23.33 15.92 -23.96
C PHE A 259 -23.29 15.83 -25.48
N ILE A 260 -24.37 16.20 -26.15
CA ILE A 260 -24.48 16.17 -27.61
C ILE A 260 -24.60 17.59 -28.12
N TYR A 261 -23.68 17.95 -29.01
CA TYR A 261 -23.70 19.21 -29.74
C TYR A 261 -23.93 18.91 -31.23
N PRO A 262 -25.14 19.14 -31.78
CA PRO A 262 -25.46 18.77 -33.17
C PRO A 262 -25.21 19.87 -34.22
N SER A 263 -24.74 21.06 -33.83
CA SER A 263 -24.70 22.21 -34.74
C SER A 263 -23.39 22.37 -35.51
N ASN A 264 -23.52 22.59 -36.83
CA ASN A 264 -22.41 22.96 -37.73
C ASN A 264 -21.99 24.43 -37.65
N LYS A 265 -22.72 25.28 -36.90
CA LYS A 265 -22.38 26.70 -36.79
C LYS A 265 -21.38 26.92 -35.65
N PRO A 266 -20.14 27.34 -35.92
CA PRO A 266 -19.17 27.66 -34.87
C PRO A 266 -19.58 28.89 -34.05
N SER A 267 -20.47 29.76 -34.58
CA SER A 267 -20.88 31.02 -33.96
C SER A 267 -21.99 30.92 -32.90
N GLY A 268 -22.39 29.70 -32.50
CA GLY A 268 -23.39 29.45 -31.46
C GLY A 268 -22.82 28.97 -30.12
N TYR A 269 -21.49 28.86 -29.99
CA TYR A 269 -20.86 28.24 -28.82
C TYR A 269 -21.19 28.99 -27.53
N ARG A 270 -21.80 28.29 -26.57
CA ARG A 270 -21.95 28.79 -25.22
C ARG A 270 -20.58 28.70 -24.53
N HIS A 271 -19.96 29.82 -24.20
CA HIS A 271 -18.65 29.86 -23.51
C HIS A 271 -18.71 29.44 -22.03
N LYS A 272 -19.74 28.70 -21.63
CA LYS A 272 -19.89 28.22 -20.25
C LYS A 272 -19.52 26.73 -20.21
N PRO A 273 -18.89 26.26 -19.12
CA PRO A 273 -18.71 24.83 -18.90
C PRO A 273 -20.05 24.09 -18.98
N ASN A 274 -20.03 22.87 -19.50
CA ASN A 274 -21.14 21.95 -19.37
C ASN A 274 -21.22 21.51 -17.90
N GLU A 275 -22.33 21.81 -17.25
CA GLU A 275 -22.59 21.43 -15.87
C GLU A 275 -23.40 20.14 -15.83
N TYR A 276 -22.97 19.21 -14.99
CA TYR A 276 -23.64 17.93 -14.74
C TYR A 276 -23.93 17.82 -13.23
N PRO A 277 -24.98 18.49 -12.72
CA PRO A 277 -25.24 18.57 -11.29
C PRO A 277 -25.43 17.21 -10.63
N GLU A 278 -26.09 16.28 -11.32
CA GLU A 278 -26.32 14.90 -10.84
C GLU A 278 -25.02 14.11 -10.67
N LEU A 279 -24.00 14.42 -11.46
CA LEU A 279 -22.69 13.77 -11.38
C LEU A 279 -21.69 14.58 -10.54
N GLN A 280 -22.07 15.80 -10.13
CA GLN A 280 -21.23 16.76 -9.40
C GLN A 280 -19.93 17.10 -10.14
N LEU A 281 -20.06 17.41 -11.42
CA LEU A 281 -18.93 17.76 -12.29
C LEU A 281 -19.31 18.88 -13.26
N ALA A 282 -18.31 19.63 -13.71
CA ALA A 282 -18.45 20.58 -14.79
C ALA A 282 -17.18 20.59 -15.64
N VAL A 283 -17.36 20.68 -16.96
CA VAL A 283 -16.30 20.46 -17.93
C VAL A 283 -16.42 21.47 -19.05
N ASP A 284 -15.32 22.12 -19.42
CA ASP A 284 -15.29 23.04 -20.55
C ASP A 284 -15.60 22.32 -21.88
N VAL A 285 -15.88 23.12 -22.91
CA VAL A 285 -16.13 22.61 -24.25
C VAL A 285 -15.10 23.20 -25.22
N PRO A 286 -14.28 22.39 -25.90
CA PRO A 286 -13.20 22.89 -26.75
C PRO A 286 -13.73 23.60 -27.99
N ARG A 287 -13.22 24.81 -28.25
CA ARG A 287 -13.71 25.67 -29.34
C ARG A 287 -13.40 25.14 -30.75
N SER A 288 -12.48 24.18 -30.87
CA SER A 288 -11.98 23.65 -32.14
C SER A 288 -12.87 22.57 -32.77
N ILE A 289 -13.92 22.11 -32.07
CA ILE A 289 -14.78 21.02 -32.55
C ILE A 289 -16.19 21.52 -32.87
N SER A 290 -16.68 21.16 -34.05
CA SER A 290 -18.09 21.24 -34.45
C SER A 290 -18.68 19.85 -34.56
N VAL A 291 -19.91 19.67 -34.09
CA VAL A 291 -20.67 18.41 -34.12
C VAL A 291 -19.99 17.23 -33.45
N PHE A 292 -20.36 16.96 -32.20
CA PHE A 292 -19.75 15.88 -31.41
C PHE A 292 -20.68 15.38 -30.30
N LEU A 293 -20.34 14.21 -29.77
CA LEU A 293 -20.85 13.68 -28.52
C LEU A 293 -19.69 13.64 -27.51
N GLN A 294 -19.74 14.46 -26.48
CA GLN A 294 -18.81 14.43 -25.34
C GLN A 294 -19.28 13.36 -24.36
N LYS A 295 -18.43 12.36 -24.12
CA LYS A 295 -18.62 11.32 -23.11
C LYS A 295 -17.88 11.73 -21.85
N ILE A 296 -18.57 11.60 -20.72
CA ILE A 296 -18.02 11.78 -19.37
C ILE A 296 -18.14 10.44 -18.64
N LEU A 297 -17.01 9.93 -18.15
CA LEU A 297 -16.97 8.80 -17.23
C LEU A 297 -16.08 9.15 -16.06
N TRP A 298 -16.58 9.01 -14.85
CA TRP A 298 -15.72 8.93 -13.67
C TRP A 298 -15.79 7.53 -13.08
N THR A 299 -14.63 6.98 -12.75
CA THR A 299 -14.45 5.72 -12.03
C THR A 299 -13.74 5.96 -10.71
N SER A 300 -14.05 5.21 -9.66
CA SER A 300 -13.37 5.35 -8.36
C SER A 300 -11.93 4.80 -8.33
N PHE A 301 -11.55 4.06 -9.36
CA PHE A 301 -10.28 3.37 -9.53
C PHE A 301 -9.49 3.88 -10.75
N ASP A 302 -8.20 3.57 -10.79
CA ASP A 302 -7.32 3.83 -11.92
C ASP A 302 -7.23 2.62 -12.84
N ASN A 303 -7.62 2.80 -14.11
CA ASN A 303 -7.53 1.80 -15.17
C ASN A 303 -6.28 1.97 -16.05
N TYR A 304 -5.50 3.03 -15.85
CA TYR A 304 -4.46 3.47 -16.78
C TYR A 304 -3.06 3.14 -16.28
N SER A 305 -2.84 3.16 -14.96
CA SER A 305 -1.57 2.72 -14.39
C SER A 305 -1.59 1.22 -14.15
N PRO A 306 -0.71 0.43 -14.79
CA PRO A 306 -0.55 -0.98 -14.45
C PRO A 306 -0.01 -1.13 -13.01
N ASP A 307 -0.01 -2.36 -12.49
CA ASP A 307 0.48 -2.74 -11.14
C ASP A 307 2.02 -2.65 -11.03
N VAL A 308 2.59 -1.53 -11.50
CA VAL A 308 4.00 -1.16 -11.47
C VAL A 308 4.19 -0.11 -10.39
N TYR A 309 5.27 -0.24 -9.62
CA TYR A 309 5.57 0.73 -8.58
C TYR A 309 5.74 2.15 -9.16
N SER A 310 5.07 3.11 -8.54
CA SER A 310 5.22 4.54 -8.79
C SER A 310 5.29 5.29 -7.46
N LYS A 311 6.14 6.32 -7.41
CA LYS A 311 6.23 7.23 -6.26
C LYS A 311 4.88 7.91 -5.98
N TYR A 312 4.08 8.12 -7.03
CA TYR A 312 2.77 8.74 -6.95
C TYR A 312 1.67 7.73 -7.31
N ARG A 313 0.53 7.85 -6.65
CA ARG A 313 -0.66 7.05 -6.92
C ARG A 313 -1.87 7.94 -7.15
N ILE A 314 -2.82 7.44 -7.92
CA ILE A 314 -4.13 8.08 -8.09
C ILE A 314 -5.00 7.80 -6.86
N VAL A 315 -5.65 8.84 -6.35
CA VAL A 315 -6.62 8.77 -5.26
C VAL A 315 -7.89 9.52 -5.63
N GLY A 316 -9.05 9.02 -5.18
CA GLY A 316 -10.35 9.67 -5.46
C GLY A 316 -10.88 9.50 -6.88
N GLY A 317 -10.34 8.53 -7.62
CA GLY A 317 -10.85 8.13 -8.92
C GLY A 317 -10.29 8.93 -10.09
N VAL A 318 -10.74 8.55 -11.28
CA VAL A 318 -10.31 9.08 -12.57
C VAL A 318 -11.51 9.58 -13.36
N LEU A 319 -11.43 10.82 -13.85
CA LEU A 319 -12.38 11.43 -14.77
C LEU A 319 -11.87 11.32 -16.20
N ASP A 320 -12.47 10.46 -17.01
CA ASP A 320 -12.17 10.27 -18.43
C ASP A 320 -13.20 10.95 -19.33
N ILE A 321 -12.72 11.93 -20.09
CA ILE A 321 -13.49 12.78 -20.99
C ILE A 321 -13.07 12.46 -22.42
N GLU A 322 -14.01 12.01 -23.23
CA GLU A 322 -13.76 11.70 -24.65
C GLU A 322 -14.74 12.48 -25.54
N TYR A 323 -14.29 12.88 -26.72
CA TYR A 323 -15.14 13.49 -27.74
C TYR A 323 -15.30 12.49 -28.88
N LEU A 324 -16.53 12.10 -29.15
CA LEU A 324 -16.89 11.08 -30.12
C LEU A 324 -17.55 11.75 -31.34
N GLN A 325 -17.22 11.24 -32.52
CA GLN A 325 -17.83 11.65 -33.77
C GLN A 325 -19.30 11.24 -33.78
N MET A 326 -20.17 12.18 -34.07
CA MET A 326 -21.58 11.88 -34.34
C MET A 326 -21.73 11.14 -35.67
N LEU A 327 -22.67 10.20 -35.71
CA LEU A 327 -23.04 9.56 -36.97
C LEU A 327 -23.79 10.54 -37.88
N PRO A 328 -23.64 10.40 -39.21
CA PRO A 328 -24.43 11.15 -40.18
C PRO A 328 -25.93 11.05 -39.90
N PRO A 329 -26.69 12.17 -39.95
CA PRO A 329 -28.12 12.14 -39.76
C PRO A 329 -28.82 11.36 -40.89
N PRO A 330 -30.01 10.79 -40.64
CA PRO A 330 -30.81 10.15 -41.67
C PRO A 330 -31.14 11.11 -42.80
N LYS A 331 -31.14 10.59 -44.02
CA LYS A 331 -31.48 11.36 -45.22
C LYS A 331 -32.92 11.07 -45.60
N LYS A 332 -33.74 12.11 -45.74
CA LYS A 332 -35.07 11.99 -46.35
C LYS A 332 -34.92 11.97 -47.87
N VAL A 333 -35.39 10.91 -48.50
CA VAL A 333 -35.47 10.77 -49.96
C VAL A 333 -36.91 10.40 -50.31
N ASN A 334 -37.64 11.37 -50.87
CA ASN A 334 -39.09 11.30 -51.08
C ASN A 334 -39.85 10.98 -49.77
N SER A 335 -40.58 9.86 -49.73
CA SER A 335 -41.30 9.36 -48.55
C SER A 335 -40.44 8.46 -47.64
N TRP A 336 -39.21 8.13 -48.03
CA TRP A 336 -38.33 7.23 -47.28
C TRP A 336 -37.33 8.00 -46.42
N THR A 337 -37.04 7.46 -45.23
CA THR A 337 -35.94 7.92 -44.38
C THR A 337 -34.84 6.87 -44.40
N LEU A 338 -33.72 7.20 -45.06
CA LEU A 338 -32.55 6.33 -45.16
C LEU A 338 -31.65 6.56 -43.96
N LYS A 339 -31.38 5.49 -43.20
CA LYS A 339 -30.42 5.47 -42.10
C LYS A 339 -29.37 4.40 -42.37
N SER A 340 -28.10 4.77 -42.28
CA SER A 340 -27.00 3.81 -42.39
C SER A 340 -27.02 2.88 -41.18
N ASN A 341 -26.90 1.58 -41.42
CA ASN A 341 -26.70 0.60 -40.36
C ASN A 341 -25.20 0.49 -40.09
N TYR A 342 -24.78 0.69 -38.84
CA TYR A 342 -23.38 0.66 -38.45
C TYR A 342 -23.09 -0.59 -37.61
N GLU A 343 -21.97 -1.25 -37.86
CA GLU A 343 -21.46 -2.27 -36.95
C GLU A 343 -20.85 -1.62 -35.70
N LEU A 344 -20.88 -2.31 -34.56
CA LEU A 344 -20.40 -1.77 -33.27
C LEU A 344 -18.98 -1.22 -33.36
N LYS A 345 -18.08 -1.95 -34.04
CA LYS A 345 -16.66 -1.57 -34.19
C LYS A 345 -16.43 -0.34 -35.05
N GLU A 346 -17.37 0.00 -35.93
CA GLU A 346 -17.25 1.13 -36.85
C GLU A 346 -17.90 2.41 -36.31
N THR A 347 -18.65 2.29 -35.21
CA THR A 347 -19.55 3.35 -34.72
C THR A 347 -18.82 4.39 -33.87
N VAL A 348 -17.93 3.98 -32.96
CA VAL A 348 -17.25 4.90 -32.05
C VAL A 348 -15.95 5.39 -32.69
N LYS A 349 -15.93 6.65 -33.13
CA LYS A 349 -14.71 7.32 -33.60
C LYS A 349 -14.37 8.46 -32.66
N ARG A 350 -13.20 8.40 -32.03
CA ARG A 350 -12.70 9.45 -31.13
C ARG A 350 -12.13 10.61 -31.94
N LEU A 351 -12.57 11.83 -31.63
CA LEU A 351 -12.10 13.05 -32.28
C LEU A 351 -10.76 13.46 -31.65
N ALA A 352 -9.73 13.57 -32.48
CA ALA A 352 -8.44 14.14 -32.10
C ALA A 352 -8.40 15.61 -32.54
N PHE A 353 -8.03 16.50 -31.62
CA PHE A 353 -7.82 17.92 -31.89
C PHE A 353 -6.85 18.49 -30.87
N GLU A 354 -6.15 19.53 -31.29
CA GLU A 354 -5.29 20.29 -30.41
C GLU A 354 -6.12 21.32 -29.64
N LEU A 355 -5.81 21.44 -28.35
CA LEU A 355 -6.34 22.50 -27.52
C LEU A 355 -5.51 23.76 -27.76
N ASN A 356 -6.15 24.83 -28.23
CA ASN A 356 -5.50 26.14 -28.42
C ASN A 356 -5.26 26.89 -27.09
N ALA A 357 -5.81 26.38 -25.97
CA ALA A 357 -5.70 26.92 -24.62
C ALA A 357 -5.99 25.81 -23.59
N THR A 358 -5.71 26.04 -22.31
CA THR A 358 -6.03 25.09 -21.25
C THR A 358 -7.55 24.87 -21.12
N PHE A 359 -7.91 23.68 -20.66
CA PHE A 359 -9.26 23.15 -20.60
C PHE A 359 -9.67 22.97 -19.15
N LYS A 360 -10.70 23.71 -18.71
CA LYS A 360 -11.10 23.67 -17.30
C LYS A 360 -11.98 22.48 -16.99
N VAL A 361 -11.66 21.81 -15.89
CA VAL A 361 -12.46 20.72 -15.34
C VAL A 361 -12.73 20.96 -13.87
N SER A 362 -13.88 20.47 -13.42
CA SER A 362 -14.18 20.36 -12.01
C SER A 362 -14.98 19.11 -11.69
N TYR A 363 -14.63 18.45 -10.58
CA TYR A 363 -15.36 17.28 -10.10
C TYR A 363 -15.20 17.10 -8.59
N GLN A 364 -16.27 16.62 -7.97
CA GLN A 364 -16.31 16.31 -6.55
C GLN A 364 -15.62 14.97 -6.26
N LEU A 365 -14.65 14.99 -5.35
CA LEU A 365 -14.02 13.79 -4.81
C LEU A 365 -15.00 12.96 -3.97
N PRO A 366 -14.82 11.63 -3.91
CA PRO A 366 -15.56 10.79 -2.97
C PRO A 366 -15.34 11.24 -1.53
N SER A 367 -16.40 11.16 -0.72
CA SER A 367 -16.37 11.59 0.68
C SER A 367 -15.42 10.77 1.56
N TYR A 368 -14.98 9.59 1.11
CA TYR A 368 -14.06 8.72 1.83
C TYR A 368 -12.58 9.05 1.58
N ILE A 369 -12.26 10.02 0.75
CA ILE A 369 -10.86 10.35 0.43
C ILE A 369 -10.30 11.33 1.47
N TRP A 370 -9.29 10.86 2.19
CA TRP A 370 -8.57 11.64 3.17
C TRP A 370 -7.34 12.33 2.55
N ILE A 371 -7.45 13.65 2.40
CA ILE A 371 -6.36 14.51 1.93
C ILE A 371 -5.84 15.33 3.12
N PRO A 372 -4.58 15.14 3.52
CA PRO A 372 -3.98 15.88 4.61
C PRO A 372 -3.68 17.31 4.16
N ASN A 373 -3.84 18.29 5.06
CA ASN A 373 -3.53 19.70 4.81
C ASN A 373 -4.02 20.18 3.43
N LYS A 374 -5.35 20.27 3.28
CA LYS A 374 -6.06 20.55 2.02
C LYS A 374 -5.53 21.80 1.27
N GLU A 375 -4.87 22.71 1.99
CA GLU A 375 -4.28 23.95 1.46
C GLU A 375 -2.86 23.76 0.88
N ASN A 376 -2.13 22.70 1.25
CA ASN A 376 -0.77 22.46 0.79
C ASN A 376 -0.70 21.58 -0.47
N GLN A 377 -0.61 22.23 -1.63
CA GLN A 377 -0.45 21.58 -2.94
C GLN A 377 0.85 20.78 -3.13
N LYS A 378 1.77 20.79 -2.15
CA LYS A 378 2.92 19.88 -2.20
C LYS A 378 2.50 18.43 -1.93
N VAL A 379 1.35 18.21 -1.31
CA VAL A 379 0.90 16.89 -0.85
C VAL A 379 -0.05 16.19 -1.85
N TRP A 380 -0.67 16.96 -2.73
CA TRP A 380 -1.56 16.47 -3.77
C TRP A 380 -1.39 17.29 -5.05
N ARG A 381 -1.51 16.65 -6.22
CA ARG A 381 -1.40 17.31 -7.53
C ARG A 381 -2.49 16.80 -8.45
N VAL A 382 -2.98 17.64 -9.35
CA VAL A 382 -3.84 17.18 -10.45
C VAL A 382 -2.96 16.76 -11.61
N ALA A 383 -3.25 15.61 -12.21
CA ALA A 383 -2.56 15.11 -13.38
C ALA A 383 -3.55 14.67 -14.45
N PHE A 384 -3.09 14.69 -15.70
CA PHE A 384 -3.78 14.05 -16.81
C PHE A 384 -2.94 12.89 -17.33
N PHE A 385 -3.59 11.83 -17.79
CA PHE A 385 -2.91 10.67 -18.35
C PHE A 385 -2.65 10.90 -19.84
N ASP A 386 -1.38 10.90 -20.23
CA ASP A 386 -0.98 10.98 -21.63
C ASP A 386 -0.96 9.58 -22.25
N ARG A 387 -1.91 9.33 -23.15
CA ARG A 387 -2.05 8.04 -23.84
C ARG A 387 -0.87 7.71 -24.78
N VAL A 388 -0.01 8.67 -25.10
CA VAL A 388 1.17 8.44 -25.97
C VAL A 388 2.36 7.94 -25.15
N SER A 389 2.67 8.60 -24.04
CA SER A 389 3.74 8.18 -23.13
C SER A 389 3.30 7.11 -22.12
N GLU A 390 2.00 6.85 -22.01
CA GLU A 390 1.37 5.96 -21.01
C GLU A 390 1.72 6.36 -19.56
N GLN A 391 1.74 7.67 -19.29
CA GLN A 391 2.13 8.22 -18.00
C GLN A 391 1.18 9.32 -17.52
N TRP A 392 1.07 9.45 -16.20
CA TRP A 392 0.42 10.59 -15.55
C TRP A 392 1.34 11.81 -15.57
N ILE A 393 0.88 12.92 -16.13
CA ILE A 393 1.65 14.16 -16.30
C ILE A 393 0.99 15.30 -15.50
N THR A 394 1.82 16.03 -14.76
CA THR A 394 1.41 17.26 -14.02
C THR A 394 1.80 18.54 -14.73
N ASP A 395 2.72 18.47 -15.69
CA ASP A 395 3.26 19.65 -16.36
C ASP A 395 2.21 20.34 -17.23
N GLY A 396 2.12 21.66 -17.11
CA GLY A 396 1.12 22.48 -17.80
C GLY A 396 -0.28 22.45 -17.18
N VAL A 397 -0.49 21.75 -16.05
CA VAL A 397 -1.72 21.87 -15.27
C VAL A 397 -1.68 23.18 -14.48
N GLU A 398 -2.68 24.03 -14.69
CA GLU A 398 -2.80 25.37 -14.11
C GLU A 398 -4.02 25.47 -13.18
N ASP A 399 -4.00 26.46 -12.28
CA ASP A 399 -5.13 26.81 -11.39
C ASP A 399 -5.72 25.66 -10.55
N ALA A 400 -4.94 24.59 -10.32
CA ALA A 400 -5.37 23.43 -9.55
C ALA A 400 -5.71 23.84 -8.11
N LYS A 401 -6.95 23.60 -7.66
CA LYS A 401 -7.40 23.88 -6.29
C LYS A 401 -8.46 22.90 -5.83
N LEU A 402 -8.52 22.68 -4.52
CA LEU A 402 -9.61 21.97 -3.85
C LEU A 402 -10.62 22.98 -3.29
N ASP A 403 -11.63 23.32 -4.09
CA ASP A 403 -12.73 24.17 -3.63
C ASP A 403 -13.57 23.44 -2.57
N LYS A 404 -13.91 24.16 -1.49
CA LYS A 404 -14.61 23.63 -0.30
C LYS A 404 -13.99 22.35 0.28
N GLY A 405 -12.71 22.09 -0.02
CA GLY A 405 -11.95 20.95 0.49
C GLY A 405 -12.27 19.59 -0.13
N THR A 406 -13.08 19.53 -1.19
CA THR A 406 -13.48 18.26 -1.84
C THR A 406 -13.73 18.37 -3.34
N ASN A 407 -13.93 19.57 -3.88
CA ASN A 407 -14.18 19.77 -5.30
C ASN A 407 -12.87 20.14 -5.99
N ILE A 408 -12.35 19.26 -6.83
CA ILE A 408 -11.17 19.55 -7.63
C ILE A 408 -11.58 20.52 -8.73
N VAL A 409 -10.79 21.58 -8.92
CA VAL A 409 -10.89 22.50 -10.05
C VAL A 409 -9.50 22.66 -10.63
N ALA A 410 -9.32 22.41 -11.92
CA ALA A 410 -8.03 22.55 -12.59
C ALA A 410 -8.19 22.89 -14.07
N SER A 411 -7.17 23.50 -14.65
CA SER A 411 -7.06 23.77 -16.09
C SER A 411 -5.98 22.85 -16.67
N VAL A 412 -6.36 21.93 -17.55
CA VAL A 412 -5.43 20.94 -18.13
C VAL A 412 -5.04 21.31 -19.57
N PRO A 413 -3.80 21.07 -20.01
CA PRO A 413 -3.32 21.51 -21.32
C PRO A 413 -3.72 20.55 -22.45
N LYS A 414 -4.05 19.30 -22.10
CA LYS A 414 -4.37 18.22 -23.03
C LYS A 414 -5.58 17.45 -22.54
N LEU A 415 -6.38 16.94 -23.46
CA LEU A 415 -7.46 16.02 -23.13
C LEU A 415 -6.91 14.63 -22.81
N GLY A 416 -7.48 14.05 -21.77
CA GLY A 416 -7.18 12.71 -21.32
C GLY A 416 -7.90 12.43 -20.02
N PRO A 417 -7.74 11.22 -19.48
CA PRO A 417 -8.14 10.90 -18.12
C PRO A 417 -7.47 11.85 -17.13
N ILE A 418 -8.21 12.33 -16.13
CA ILE A 418 -7.75 13.30 -15.13
C ILE A 418 -7.92 12.68 -13.75
N GLY A 419 -6.92 12.81 -12.90
CA GLY A 419 -6.95 12.26 -11.55
C GLY A 419 -6.13 13.09 -10.55
N LEU A 420 -6.34 12.80 -9.27
CA LEU A 420 -5.56 13.39 -8.19
C LEU A 420 -4.39 12.46 -7.85
N LEU A 421 -3.17 12.94 -8.04
CA LEU A 421 -1.94 12.28 -7.61
C LEU A 421 -1.62 12.62 -6.15
N GLN A 422 -1.24 11.59 -5.41
CA GLN A 422 -0.75 11.69 -4.05
C GLN A 422 0.54 10.87 -3.92
N GLU A 423 1.53 11.38 -3.17
CA GLU A 423 2.74 10.60 -2.87
C GLU A 423 2.39 9.35 -2.05
N ARG A 424 2.95 8.21 -2.44
CA ARG A 424 2.66 6.90 -1.86
C ARG A 424 3.20 6.76 -0.42
N CYS A 425 4.30 7.44 -0.11
CA CYS A 425 5.02 7.36 1.15
C CYS A 425 4.64 8.45 2.17
N LEU A 426 3.51 9.14 2.00
CA LEU A 426 3.13 10.24 2.91
C LEU A 426 2.94 9.81 4.37
N ASP A 427 2.64 8.55 4.62
CA ASP A 427 2.46 8.00 5.96
C ASP A 427 3.76 7.47 6.58
N TYR A 428 4.84 7.42 5.80
CA TYR A 428 6.13 6.87 6.17
C TYR A 428 7.20 7.97 6.31
N PRO A 429 8.23 7.76 7.15
CA PRO A 429 8.30 6.70 8.16
C PRO A 429 7.24 6.89 9.26
N TYR A 430 6.87 5.80 9.95
CA TYR A 430 6.13 5.92 11.20
C TYR A 430 7.05 6.53 12.25
N ARG A 431 6.52 7.41 13.11
CA ARG A 431 7.30 8.09 14.15
C ARG A 431 7.41 7.25 15.42
N SER A 432 6.35 6.52 15.75
CA SER A 432 6.32 5.60 16.89
C SER A 432 5.11 4.67 16.81
N PHE A 433 5.16 3.58 17.58
CA PHE A 433 3.98 2.76 17.85
C PHE A 433 3.92 2.31 19.31
N LYS A 434 2.69 2.06 19.77
CA LYS A 434 2.37 1.45 21.07
C LYS A 434 1.42 0.29 20.84
N LEU A 435 1.74 -0.89 21.37
CA LEU A 435 0.89 -2.07 21.27
C LEU A 435 0.73 -2.68 22.67
N ARG A 436 -0.51 -2.80 23.15
CA ARG A 436 -0.81 -3.43 24.45
C ARG A 436 -2.19 -4.07 24.48
N CYS A 437 -2.36 -5.09 25.30
CA CYS A 437 -3.67 -5.64 25.63
C CYS A 437 -4.42 -4.72 26.63
N VAL A 438 -5.73 -4.59 26.41
CA VAL A 438 -6.71 -3.98 27.33
C VAL A 438 -7.76 -5.01 27.78
N GLY A 439 -7.46 -6.29 27.56
CA GLY A 439 -8.25 -7.46 27.89
C GLY A 439 -7.59 -8.71 27.29
N ASN A 440 -8.11 -9.90 27.64
CA ASN A 440 -7.50 -11.17 27.20
C ASN A 440 -7.44 -11.36 25.68
N GLU A 441 -8.46 -10.88 24.96
CA GLU A 441 -8.62 -11.02 23.51
C GLU A 441 -8.78 -9.66 22.82
N LYS A 442 -8.25 -8.61 23.46
CA LYS A 442 -8.42 -7.23 23.00
C LYS A 442 -7.12 -6.46 23.18
N ALA A 443 -6.52 -6.06 22.07
CA ALA A 443 -5.36 -5.18 22.04
C ALA A 443 -5.67 -3.84 21.39
N ILE A 444 -4.92 -2.84 21.79
CA ILE A 444 -4.90 -1.51 21.20
C ILE A 444 -3.53 -1.28 20.57
N LEU A 445 -3.55 -0.93 19.29
CA LEU A 445 -2.39 -0.51 18.53
C LEU A 445 -2.53 0.98 18.18
N ASP A 446 -1.60 1.78 18.66
CA ASP A 446 -1.44 3.18 18.25
C ASP A 446 -0.28 3.26 17.27
N ILE A 447 -0.52 3.75 16.06
CA ILE A 447 0.50 4.04 15.05
C ILE A 447 0.56 5.56 14.88
N GLN A 448 1.65 6.18 15.31
CA GLN A 448 1.92 7.57 15.00
C GLN A 448 2.57 7.65 13.62
N GLY A 449 1.77 7.94 12.59
CA GLY A 449 2.28 8.18 11.25
C GLY A 449 2.94 9.56 11.11
N ALA A 450 3.50 9.83 9.94
CA ALA A 450 4.04 11.16 9.62
C ALA A 450 2.94 12.25 9.58
N ARG A 451 1.70 11.87 9.24
CA ARG A 451 0.55 12.77 9.08
C ARG A 451 -0.36 12.87 10.29
N ASP A 452 -0.69 11.74 10.91
CA ASP A 452 -1.70 11.66 11.97
C ASP A 452 -1.51 10.40 12.83
N LEU A 453 -2.22 10.34 13.95
CA LEU A 453 -2.31 9.18 14.84
C LEU A 453 -3.47 8.28 14.42
N PHE A 454 -3.18 7.00 14.23
CA PHE A 454 -4.18 5.98 13.95
C PHE A 454 -4.23 4.97 15.08
N LYS A 455 -5.42 4.79 15.64
CA LYS A 455 -5.68 3.86 16.74
C LYS A 455 -6.53 2.70 16.27
N PHE A 456 -6.12 1.49 16.60
CA PHE A 456 -6.78 0.25 16.19
C PHE A 456 -7.11 -0.60 17.41
N GLU A 457 -8.30 -1.19 17.40
CA GLU A 457 -8.62 -2.32 18.26
C GLU A 457 -8.39 -3.61 17.47
N ILE A 458 -7.65 -4.55 18.07
CA ILE A 458 -7.36 -5.86 17.50
C ILE A 458 -8.01 -6.91 18.42
N GLY A 459 -8.72 -7.86 17.83
CA GLY A 459 -9.29 -9.01 18.54
C GLY A 459 -9.18 -10.29 17.68
N PRO A 460 -9.77 -11.42 18.13
CA PRO A 460 -9.60 -12.69 17.46
C PRO A 460 -10.27 -12.68 16.07
N GLY A 461 -9.44 -12.67 15.02
CA GLY A 461 -9.86 -12.70 13.62
C GLY A 461 -10.35 -11.35 13.10
N TYR A 462 -10.21 -10.27 13.87
CA TYR A 462 -10.67 -8.95 13.45
C TYR A 462 -9.75 -7.81 13.89
N ILE A 463 -9.83 -6.72 13.14
CA ILE A 463 -9.29 -5.42 13.49
C ILE A 463 -10.37 -4.34 13.24
N GLN A 464 -10.30 -3.25 13.98
CA GLN A 464 -11.24 -2.15 13.94
C GLN A 464 -10.50 -0.81 14.05
N LEU A 465 -10.75 0.11 13.12
CA LEU A 465 -10.23 1.47 13.20
C LEU A 465 -11.05 2.28 14.23
N LEU A 466 -10.36 2.88 15.20
CA LEU A 466 -10.93 3.73 16.26
C LEU A 466 -10.73 5.21 15.93
N LYS A 467 -11.34 5.67 14.85
CA LYS A 467 -11.20 7.04 14.33
C LYS A 467 -12.55 7.60 13.91
N LYS A 468 -12.83 8.87 14.22
CA LYS A 468 -14.15 9.51 14.00
C LYS A 468 -14.19 10.46 12.80
N ASP A 469 -13.10 10.57 12.05
CA ASP A 469 -13.05 11.43 10.86
C ASP A 469 -14.13 11.00 9.84
N PRO A 470 -14.87 11.95 9.24
CA PRO A 470 -15.96 11.65 8.30
C PRO A 470 -15.54 10.74 7.13
N GLU A 471 -14.30 10.89 6.68
CA GLU A 471 -13.71 10.13 5.56
C GLU A 471 -13.64 8.62 5.85
N PHE A 472 -13.65 8.19 7.11
CA PHE A 472 -13.57 6.78 7.49
C PHE A 472 -14.90 6.21 7.96
N GLN A 473 -15.99 6.99 7.98
CA GLN A 473 -17.26 6.59 8.60
C GLN A 473 -17.85 5.29 8.01
N HIS A 474 -17.57 4.97 6.74
CA HIS A 474 -18.10 3.76 6.10
C HIS A 474 -17.50 2.46 6.64
N PHE A 475 -16.36 2.50 7.34
CA PHE A 475 -15.72 1.30 7.91
C PHE A 475 -15.14 1.47 9.33
N ALA A 476 -14.99 2.70 9.81
CA ALA A 476 -14.59 2.98 11.19
C ALA A 476 -15.56 2.31 12.17
N TYR A 477 -15.02 1.82 13.28
CA TYR A 477 -15.74 1.06 14.30
C TYR A 477 -16.43 -0.24 13.83
N LYS A 478 -16.16 -0.73 12.61
CA LYS A 478 -16.58 -2.06 12.15
C LYS A 478 -15.46 -3.07 12.37
N LYS A 479 -15.82 -4.27 12.83
CA LYS A 479 -14.91 -5.41 12.92
C LYS A 479 -14.70 -5.98 11.51
N LEU A 480 -13.48 -5.86 11.00
CA LEU A 480 -13.10 -6.31 9.67
C LEU A 480 -11.89 -7.24 9.74
N LEU A 481 -11.70 -8.06 8.70
CA LEU A 481 -10.44 -8.78 8.52
C LEU A 481 -9.28 -7.79 8.35
N VAL A 482 -8.08 -8.21 8.74
CA VAL A 482 -6.85 -7.38 8.68
C VAL A 482 -6.65 -6.82 7.28
N GLY A 483 -6.71 -7.68 6.26
CA GLY A 483 -6.54 -7.26 4.87
C GLY A 483 -7.63 -6.31 4.38
N ALA A 484 -8.87 -6.51 4.83
CA ALA A 484 -9.99 -5.66 4.46
C ALA A 484 -9.84 -4.23 5.02
N LEU A 485 -9.50 -4.11 6.31
CA LEU A 485 -9.34 -2.80 6.95
C LEU A 485 -8.21 -1.98 6.31
N PHE A 486 -7.03 -2.59 6.14
CA PHE A 486 -5.89 -1.87 5.58
C PHE A 486 -6.07 -1.53 4.10
N TYR A 487 -6.80 -2.35 3.33
CA TYR A 487 -7.18 -2.00 1.97
C TYR A 487 -8.17 -0.82 1.91
N GLU A 488 -9.15 -0.75 2.82
CA GLU A 488 -10.05 0.42 2.90
C GLU A 488 -9.30 1.70 3.27
N LEU A 489 -8.33 1.63 4.20
CA LEU A 489 -7.42 2.75 4.47
C LEU A 489 -6.64 3.15 3.22
N TYR A 490 -6.08 2.15 2.51
CA TYR A 490 -5.34 2.36 1.27
C TYR A 490 -6.18 3.10 0.21
N ARG A 491 -7.42 2.66 -0.03
CA ARG A 491 -8.39 3.30 -0.94
C ARG A 491 -8.81 4.70 -0.46
N SER A 492 -8.84 4.91 0.84
CA SER A 492 -9.20 6.20 1.46
C SER A 492 -8.04 7.21 1.50
N GLY A 493 -6.88 6.91 0.90
CA GLY A 493 -5.76 7.85 0.87
C GLY A 493 -4.70 7.65 1.96
N VAL A 494 -4.79 6.59 2.78
CA VAL A 494 -3.84 6.23 3.87
C VAL A 494 -3.10 4.93 3.54
N ASN A 495 -1.78 4.98 3.39
CA ASN A 495 -0.98 3.80 3.06
C ASN A 495 -0.34 3.20 4.33
N PHE A 496 -0.84 2.04 4.75
CA PHE A 496 -0.24 1.17 5.78
C PHE A 496 0.05 -0.24 5.26
N ILE A 497 0.22 -0.36 3.94
CA ILE A 497 0.59 -1.62 3.27
C ILE A 497 1.91 -1.37 2.52
N PRO A 498 3.02 -1.08 3.21
CA PRO A 498 4.26 -0.74 2.56
C PRO A 498 4.78 -1.88 1.67
N VAL A 499 5.49 -1.50 0.62
CA VAL A 499 6.30 -2.39 -0.22
C VAL A 499 7.79 -2.05 -0.10
N ILE A 500 8.66 -2.89 -0.65
CA ILE A 500 10.12 -2.76 -0.53
C ILE A 500 10.60 -1.42 -1.12
N GLU A 501 9.98 -0.99 -2.21
CA GLU A 501 10.25 0.25 -2.94
C GLU A 501 9.81 1.50 -2.14
N ASP A 502 8.82 1.37 -1.25
CA ASP A 502 8.40 2.46 -0.35
C ASP A 502 9.54 2.80 0.62
N ALA A 503 10.28 1.80 1.12
CA ALA A 503 11.42 2.03 2.02
C ALA A 503 12.52 2.86 1.33
N GLN A 504 12.82 2.54 0.06
CA GLN A 504 13.80 3.30 -0.72
C GLN A 504 13.34 4.75 -0.94
N SER A 505 12.05 4.93 -1.27
CA SER A 505 11.47 6.24 -1.55
C SER A 505 11.36 7.12 -0.30
N ALA A 506 11.18 6.52 0.87
CA ALA A 506 11.11 7.19 2.17
C ALA A 506 12.47 7.27 2.88
N ASN A 507 13.57 6.81 2.26
CA ASN A 507 14.90 6.74 2.85
C ASN A 507 14.95 5.97 4.19
N ILE A 508 14.24 4.85 4.26
CA ILE A 508 14.17 3.94 5.40
C ILE A 508 15.13 2.78 5.17
N VAL A 509 15.93 2.45 6.18
CA VAL A 509 16.83 1.28 6.15
C VAL A 509 16.00 0.01 6.20
N GLN A 510 16.08 -0.79 5.13
CA GLN A 510 15.40 -2.09 5.10
C GLN A 510 16.02 -3.03 6.12
N LYS A 511 15.14 -3.66 6.92
CA LYS A 511 15.54 -4.64 7.92
C LYS A 511 15.57 -6.05 7.35
N ASP A 512 16.39 -6.89 7.96
CA ASP A 512 16.42 -8.32 7.66
C ASP A 512 15.06 -8.95 7.98
N GLU A 513 14.51 -9.61 6.97
CA GLU A 513 13.16 -10.17 7.03
C GLU A 513 13.04 -11.32 8.03
N ALA A 514 14.09 -12.13 8.20
CA ALA A 514 14.09 -13.21 9.19
C ALA A 514 14.13 -12.65 10.62
N ALA A 515 14.91 -11.59 10.85
CA ALA A 515 14.93 -10.89 12.14
C ALA A 515 13.59 -10.22 12.46
N GLU A 516 12.95 -9.60 11.47
CA GLU A 516 11.60 -9.02 11.63
C GLU A 516 10.56 -10.10 11.94
N GLU A 517 10.61 -11.24 11.26
CA GLU A 517 9.68 -12.35 11.50
C GLU A 517 9.89 -13.04 12.85
N LEU A 518 11.13 -13.18 13.32
CA LEU A 518 11.38 -13.67 14.67
C LEU A 518 10.82 -12.69 15.71
N ALA A 519 11.12 -11.40 15.56
CA ALA A 519 10.64 -10.37 16.47
C ALA A 519 9.10 -10.29 16.48
N LEU A 520 8.42 -10.33 15.34
CA LEU A 520 6.95 -10.25 15.32
C LEU A 520 6.29 -11.48 15.94
N ASN A 521 6.87 -12.68 15.79
CA ASN A 521 6.35 -13.89 16.44
C ASN A 521 6.47 -13.76 17.96
N ASP A 522 7.66 -13.41 18.45
CA ASP A 522 7.94 -13.22 19.88
C ASP A 522 7.03 -12.14 20.49
N LEU A 523 6.87 -11.00 19.81
CA LEU A 523 6.01 -9.91 20.29
C LEU A 523 4.53 -10.29 20.30
N SER A 524 4.08 -11.12 19.35
CA SER A 524 2.68 -11.57 19.28
C SER A 524 2.35 -12.57 20.39
N GLU A 525 3.31 -13.41 20.78
CA GLU A 525 3.17 -14.31 21.93
C GLU A 525 3.27 -13.53 23.26
N ALA A 526 4.12 -12.51 23.32
CA ALA A 526 4.32 -11.65 24.49
C ALA A 526 3.17 -10.67 24.79
N ILE A 527 2.33 -10.35 23.80
CA ILE A 527 1.42 -9.19 23.87
C ILE A 527 0.45 -9.19 25.07
N ARG A 528 0.06 -10.38 25.56
CA ARG A 528 -0.85 -10.51 26.71
C ARG A 528 -0.19 -10.20 28.05
N GLY A 529 1.14 -10.22 28.12
CA GLY A 529 1.90 -9.94 29.34
C GLY A 529 2.68 -8.64 29.30
N PHE A 530 2.77 -7.98 28.14
CA PHE A 530 3.65 -6.84 27.94
C PHE A 530 2.97 -5.68 27.21
N TYR A 531 3.34 -4.47 27.62
CA TYR A 531 3.18 -3.26 26.85
C TYR A 531 4.43 -3.09 25.96
N ILE A 532 4.22 -2.96 24.65
CA ILE A 532 5.27 -2.92 23.63
C ILE A 532 5.34 -1.51 23.02
N GLU A 533 6.54 -0.95 22.92
CA GLU A 533 6.80 0.35 22.29
C GLU A 533 8.01 0.34 21.36
N SER A 534 7.93 1.13 20.27
CA SER A 534 9.08 1.42 19.41
C SER A 534 10.24 2.07 20.20
N SER A 535 11.47 1.59 19.99
CA SER A 535 12.70 2.25 20.48
C SER A 535 13.32 3.13 19.39
N ARG A 536 13.95 4.25 19.78
CA ARG A 536 14.76 5.07 18.86
C ARG A 536 15.98 4.31 18.33
N TRP A 537 16.45 3.31 19.08
CA TRP A 537 17.61 2.49 18.71
C TRP A 537 17.31 1.48 17.60
N ASN A 538 16.04 1.30 17.23
CA ASN A 538 15.72 0.48 16.07
C ASN A 538 16.36 1.04 14.78
N ASN A 539 16.65 2.34 14.74
CA ASN A 539 17.33 3.01 13.64
C ASN A 539 18.87 2.95 13.72
N SER A 540 19.46 2.51 14.84
CA SER A 540 20.91 2.60 15.04
C SER A 540 21.66 1.50 14.29
N ASP A 541 21.86 1.73 12.99
CA ASP A 541 22.93 1.21 12.12
C ASP A 541 23.18 -0.32 12.09
N THR A 542 22.11 -1.10 12.10
CA THR A 542 22.17 -2.53 11.74
C THR A 542 20.89 -2.93 11.01
N ALA A 543 20.96 -3.04 9.69
CA ALA A 543 19.88 -3.61 8.87
C ALA A 543 19.49 -5.02 9.34
N SER A 544 20.44 -5.78 9.91
CA SER A 544 20.22 -7.16 10.37
C SER A 544 19.46 -7.33 11.68
N GLN A 545 19.03 -6.24 12.33
CA GLN A 545 18.54 -6.29 13.71
C GLN A 545 17.29 -5.43 13.93
N ILE A 546 16.42 -5.91 14.82
CA ILE A 546 15.22 -5.21 15.30
C ILE A 546 15.37 -4.89 16.78
N VAL A 547 14.95 -3.70 17.21
CA VAL A 547 15.02 -3.24 18.61
C VAL A 547 13.69 -2.65 19.07
N VAL A 548 13.14 -3.17 20.16
CA VAL A 548 11.83 -2.77 20.71
C VAL A 548 11.90 -2.73 22.23
N LYS A 549 11.07 -1.90 22.87
CA LYS A 549 10.96 -1.81 24.33
C LYS A 549 9.73 -2.55 24.84
N LEU A 550 9.90 -3.26 25.95
CA LEU A 550 8.86 -4.02 26.61
C LEU A 550 8.78 -3.62 28.08
N LYS A 551 7.57 -3.39 28.59
CA LYS A 551 7.26 -3.23 30.01
C LYS A 551 6.17 -4.23 30.39
N GLU A 552 6.28 -4.89 31.53
CA GLU A 552 5.25 -5.84 31.97
C GLU A 552 3.92 -5.14 32.17
N ASN A 553 2.85 -5.78 31.69
CA ASN A 553 1.48 -5.28 31.76
C ASN A 553 0.48 -6.43 32.01
N PRO A 554 0.59 -7.16 33.14
CA PRO A 554 -0.28 -8.29 33.43
C PRO A 554 -1.74 -7.87 33.68
N GLU A 555 -1.97 -6.62 34.09
CA GLU A 555 -3.28 -6.06 34.46
C GLU A 555 -4.04 -5.45 33.27
N PHE A 556 -3.43 -5.44 32.06
CA PHE A 556 -4.01 -4.89 30.84
C PHE A 556 -4.27 -3.38 30.90
N ASP A 557 -3.36 -2.63 31.51
CA ASP A 557 -3.41 -1.18 31.54
C ASP A 557 -3.30 -0.60 30.12
N GLU A 558 -4.24 0.27 29.76
CA GLU A 558 -4.17 1.01 28.49
C GLU A 558 -3.09 2.09 28.52
N GLU A 559 -2.88 2.72 29.67
CA GLU A 559 -1.81 3.70 29.96
C GLU A 559 -1.40 3.53 31.42
N PHE A 560 -0.11 3.64 31.71
CA PHE A 560 0.40 3.51 33.08
C PHE A 560 0.29 4.83 33.85
N ALA A 561 -0.17 4.77 35.11
CA ALA A 561 -0.18 5.93 36.00
C ALA A 561 1.25 6.46 36.27
N GLU A 562 2.22 5.54 36.44
CA GLU A 562 3.64 5.85 36.57
C GLU A 562 4.43 5.16 35.46
N ASN A 563 5.05 5.96 34.59
CA ASN A 563 5.82 5.46 33.46
C ASN A 563 7.29 5.91 33.53
N GLN A 564 8.11 5.12 34.23
CA GLN A 564 9.53 5.38 34.37
C GLN A 564 10.32 4.54 33.36
N GLU A 565 11.33 5.13 32.73
CA GLU A 565 12.14 4.45 31.70
C GLU A 565 12.85 3.20 32.24
N LYS A 566 13.20 3.18 33.52
CA LYS A 566 13.85 2.03 34.18
C LYS A 566 12.99 0.76 34.19
N ASP A 567 11.68 0.89 34.04
CA ASP A 567 10.73 -0.23 34.02
C ASP A 567 10.70 -0.92 32.64
N TRP A 568 11.30 -0.30 31.63
CA TRP A 568 11.35 -0.81 30.27
C TRP A 568 12.62 -1.63 30.04
N LYS A 569 12.44 -2.77 29.39
CA LYS A 569 13.49 -3.65 28.90
C LYS A 569 13.65 -3.43 27.39
N THR A 570 14.87 -3.16 26.94
CA THR A 570 15.14 -3.02 25.51
C THR A 570 15.60 -4.37 24.97
N ILE A 571 14.78 -4.96 24.09
CA ILE A 571 15.03 -6.26 23.49
C ILE A 571 15.51 -6.07 22.06
N LYS A 572 16.46 -6.91 21.66
CA LYS A 572 17.13 -6.88 20.37
C LYS A 572 17.03 -8.26 19.72
N TRP A 573 16.62 -8.30 18.46
CA TRP A 573 16.49 -9.51 17.66
C TRP A 573 17.45 -9.49 16.47
N TRP A 574 17.93 -10.69 16.13
CA TRP A 574 18.60 -11.06 14.89
C TRP A 574 17.73 -12.10 14.17
N ASN A 575 18.23 -12.67 13.08
CA ASN A 575 17.49 -13.68 12.30
C ASN A 575 17.26 -15.02 13.03
N ASN A 576 18.02 -15.33 14.07
CA ASN A 576 17.99 -16.62 14.76
C ASN A 576 18.12 -16.54 16.29
N LYS A 577 18.15 -15.33 16.85
CA LYS A 577 18.33 -15.12 18.28
C LYS A 577 17.80 -13.77 18.74
N CYS A 578 17.57 -13.65 20.04
CA CYS A 578 17.22 -12.41 20.72
C CYS A 578 18.03 -12.25 22.01
N ALA A 579 18.12 -11.01 22.50
CA ALA A 579 18.74 -10.70 23.78
C ALA A 579 18.20 -9.39 24.36
N ILE A 580 18.42 -9.20 25.66
CA ILE A 580 18.19 -7.93 26.34
C ILE A 580 19.47 -7.10 26.37
N ILE A 581 19.37 -5.81 26.02
CA ILE A 581 20.51 -4.89 25.97
C ILE A 581 20.36 -3.76 27.00
N GLN A 582 21.49 -3.18 27.40
CA GLN A 582 21.56 -2.07 28.35
C GLN A 582 21.24 -0.70 27.73
N ALA A 583 20.45 -0.66 26.66
CA ALA A 583 20.07 0.57 25.99
C ALA A 583 18.82 1.20 26.62
N ARG A 584 18.83 2.52 26.75
CA ARG A 584 17.71 3.36 27.15
C ARG A 584 17.58 4.48 26.13
N ASP A 585 16.37 4.91 25.81
CA ASP A 585 16.14 5.95 24.80
C ASP A 585 16.72 7.30 25.25
N SER A 586 16.86 7.53 26.56
CA SER A 586 17.56 8.69 27.15
C SER A 586 19.08 8.69 27.00
N HIS A 587 19.70 7.55 26.68
CA HIS A 587 21.16 7.50 26.48
C HIS A 587 21.58 8.32 25.25
N GLN A 588 22.78 8.92 25.30
CA GLN A 588 23.34 9.65 24.15
C GLN A 588 23.74 8.73 22.99
N LYS A 589 24.12 7.48 23.30
CA LYS A 589 24.51 6.45 22.34
C LYS A 589 23.85 5.13 22.72
N CYS A 590 23.59 4.30 21.72
CA CYS A 590 23.06 2.95 21.93
C CYS A 590 24.09 2.11 22.68
N ASN A 591 23.80 1.73 23.92
CA ASN A 591 24.60 0.75 24.64
C ASN A 591 24.20 -0.65 24.17
N GLN A 592 24.99 -1.21 23.26
CA GLN A 592 24.73 -2.52 22.67
C GLN A 592 25.16 -3.70 23.54
N ALA A 593 25.74 -3.45 24.72
CA ALA A 593 26.11 -4.52 25.64
C ALA A 593 24.87 -5.26 26.14
N LEU A 594 24.99 -6.58 26.25
CA LEU A 594 23.97 -7.41 26.88
C LEU A 594 23.77 -6.99 28.33
N LEU A 595 22.57 -7.20 28.88
CA LEU A 595 22.35 -7.05 30.31
C LEU A 595 23.32 -7.97 31.08
N PRO A 596 23.90 -7.55 32.23
CA PRO A 596 24.84 -8.40 32.96
C PRO A 596 24.19 -9.74 33.32
N GLU A 597 24.98 -10.81 33.26
CA GLU A 597 24.50 -12.18 33.57
C GLU A 597 23.42 -12.72 32.62
N THR A 598 23.26 -12.09 31.44
CA THR A 598 22.38 -12.57 30.37
C THR A 598 23.15 -12.97 29.13
N GLU A 599 22.57 -13.89 28.37
CA GLU A 599 23.05 -14.31 27.06
C GLU A 599 21.93 -14.28 26.02
N THR A 600 22.27 -14.64 24.79
CA THR A 600 21.35 -14.73 23.65
C THR A 600 20.58 -16.05 23.66
N HIS A 601 19.32 -16.02 23.24
CA HIS A 601 18.50 -17.23 23.10
C HIS A 601 17.73 -17.22 21.78
N CYS A 602 17.26 -18.39 21.35
CA CYS A 602 16.54 -18.56 20.08
C CYS A 602 15.23 -17.73 20.00
N ASN A 603 14.54 -17.51 21.12
CA ASN A 603 13.31 -16.72 21.19
C ASN A 603 13.15 -16.00 22.55
N LEU A 604 12.22 -15.05 22.60
CA LEU A 604 11.97 -14.21 23.78
C LEU A 604 11.48 -15.02 25.00
N GLU A 605 10.67 -16.05 24.82
CA GLU A 605 10.17 -16.86 25.93
C GLU A 605 11.31 -17.55 26.68
N VAL A 606 12.22 -18.19 25.94
CA VAL A 606 13.40 -18.86 26.51
C VAL A 606 14.30 -17.84 27.20
N LEU A 607 14.57 -16.69 26.55
CA LEU A 607 15.35 -15.59 27.15
C LEU A 607 14.77 -15.16 28.51
N LEU A 608 13.46 -14.94 28.57
CA LEU A 608 12.78 -14.49 29.79
C LEU A 608 12.79 -15.57 30.88
N LYS A 609 12.60 -16.84 30.50
CA LYS A 609 12.58 -17.98 31.41
C LYS A 609 13.96 -18.29 32.00
N MET A 610 14.99 -18.41 31.15
CA MET A 610 16.33 -18.83 31.57
C MET A 610 16.99 -17.84 32.53
N HIS A 611 16.74 -16.55 32.33
CA HIS A 611 17.32 -15.48 33.16
C HIS A 611 16.36 -14.92 34.22
N SER A 612 15.20 -15.56 34.44
CA SER A 612 14.18 -15.11 35.42
C SER A 612 13.82 -13.63 35.26
N LEU A 613 13.72 -13.17 34.00
CA LEU A 613 13.50 -11.77 33.66
C LEU A 613 12.03 -11.38 33.69
N THR A 614 11.10 -12.29 33.98
CA THR A 614 9.68 -11.97 34.09
C THR A 614 8.96 -12.91 35.06
N THR A 615 7.71 -12.59 35.39
CA THR A 615 6.88 -13.40 36.30
C THR A 615 6.41 -14.70 35.63
N GLN A 616 6.14 -15.72 36.46
CA GLN A 616 5.58 -16.99 35.97
C GLN A 616 4.19 -16.82 35.36
N GLU A 617 3.41 -15.84 35.83
CA GLU A 617 2.11 -15.49 35.24
C GLU A 617 2.29 -15.03 33.79
N THR A 618 3.24 -14.13 33.52
CA THR A 618 3.55 -13.64 32.19
C THR A 618 4.02 -14.76 31.26
N LEU A 619 4.93 -15.63 31.71
CA LEU A 619 5.36 -16.80 30.93
C LEU A 619 4.20 -17.74 30.59
N THR A 620 3.27 -17.94 31.53
CA THR A 620 2.07 -18.76 31.30
C THR A 620 1.17 -18.14 30.23
N LYS A 621 0.99 -16.80 30.25
CA LYS A 621 0.20 -16.08 29.23
C LYS A 621 0.81 -16.21 27.83
N MET A 622 2.13 -16.25 27.70
CA MET A 622 2.83 -16.42 26.42
C MET A 622 2.59 -17.80 25.79
N LYS A 623 2.45 -18.84 26.62
CA LYS A 623 2.24 -20.23 26.17
C LYS A 623 0.79 -20.64 26.01
N ASP A 624 -0.12 -19.70 26.21
CA ASP A 624 -1.54 -19.99 26.31
C ASP A 624 -2.20 -20.17 24.93
N LEU A 625 -2.39 -21.45 24.55
CA LEU A 625 -2.90 -21.84 23.24
C LEU A 625 -4.41 -21.58 23.06
N HIS A 626 -5.13 -21.11 24.09
CA HIS A 626 -6.53 -20.73 23.92
C HIS A 626 -6.70 -19.51 23.00
N TYR A 627 -5.65 -18.70 22.86
CA TYR A 627 -5.69 -17.40 22.19
C TYR A 627 -5.00 -17.41 20.82
N VAL A 628 -4.84 -18.57 20.18
CA VAL A 628 -4.10 -18.74 18.90
C VAL A 628 -4.62 -17.84 17.77
N ILE A 629 -5.94 -17.64 17.65
CA ILE A 629 -6.53 -16.74 16.63
C ILE A 629 -6.18 -15.29 16.91
N PHE A 630 -6.19 -14.88 18.19
CA PHE A 630 -5.83 -13.52 18.59
C PHE A 630 -4.35 -13.25 18.34
N ILE A 631 -3.45 -14.17 18.73
CA ILE A 631 -2.01 -14.10 18.46
C ILE A 631 -1.75 -14.00 16.96
N GLU A 632 -2.39 -14.84 16.14
CA GLU A 632 -2.25 -14.75 14.68
C GLU A 632 -2.71 -13.39 14.14
N THR A 633 -3.81 -12.84 14.67
CA THR A 633 -4.30 -11.54 14.19
C THR A 633 -3.27 -10.43 14.48
N ILE A 634 -2.59 -10.48 15.62
CA ILE A 634 -1.48 -9.58 15.95
C ILE A 634 -0.32 -9.77 14.96
N GLN A 635 0.07 -11.03 14.68
CA GLN A 635 1.12 -11.34 13.69
C GLN A 635 0.77 -10.77 12.30
N GLN A 636 -0.48 -10.94 11.86
CA GLN A 636 -0.97 -10.41 10.59
C GLN A 636 -0.87 -8.88 10.52
N VAL A 637 -1.27 -8.19 11.59
CA VAL A 637 -1.21 -6.72 11.69
C VAL A 637 0.23 -6.22 11.69
N LEU A 638 1.13 -6.80 12.49
CA LEU A 638 2.54 -6.43 12.52
C LEU A 638 3.22 -6.66 11.16
N ARG A 639 2.91 -7.78 10.51
CA ARG A 639 3.48 -8.15 9.21
C ARG A 639 3.01 -7.24 8.08
N ILE A 640 1.72 -6.96 7.99
CA ILE A 640 1.18 -6.14 6.88
C ILE A 640 1.63 -4.69 6.96
N THR A 641 1.71 -4.14 8.18
CA THR A 641 2.10 -2.75 8.42
C THR A 641 3.62 -2.54 8.39
N LYS A 642 4.41 -3.63 8.53
CA LYS A 642 5.87 -3.60 8.65
C LYS A 642 6.35 -2.61 9.73
N LEU A 643 5.64 -2.53 10.86
CA LEU A 643 5.91 -1.57 11.93
C LEU A 643 7.35 -1.64 12.46
N LEU A 644 7.91 -2.84 12.55
CA LEU A 644 9.26 -3.07 13.06
C LEU A 644 10.35 -2.56 12.09
N SER A 645 10.04 -2.44 10.81
CA SER A 645 10.98 -1.94 9.78
C SER A 645 10.73 -0.48 9.39
N PHE A 646 9.48 -0.04 9.35
CA PHE A 646 9.09 1.28 8.84
C PHE A 646 8.97 2.36 9.92
N THR A 647 9.22 2.02 11.20
CA THR A 647 9.23 3.00 12.29
C THR A 647 10.61 3.61 12.46
N VAL A 648 10.69 4.92 12.24
CA VAL A 648 11.88 5.75 12.46
C VAL A 648 11.55 6.77 13.55
N ARG A 649 12.07 6.53 14.76
CA ARG A 649 11.95 7.44 15.91
C ARG A 649 13.26 8.22 16.09
N ASP A 650 13.17 9.55 16.12
CA ASP A 650 14.30 10.46 16.34
C ASP A 650 14.86 10.40 17.79
#